data_AF-A0A1M4ZK12-F1
#
_entry.id   AF-A0A1M4ZK12-F1
#
_cell.length_a   1.000
_cell.length_b   1.000
_cell.length_c   1.000
_cell.angle_alpha   90.00
_cell.angle_beta   90.00
_cell.angle_gamma   90.00
#
_symmetry.space_group_name_H-M   'P 1'
#
loop_
_entity.id
_entity.type
_entity.pdbx_description
1 polymer ?
#
loop_
_entity_poly.entity_id
_entity_poly.type
_entity_poly.pdbx_seq_one_letter_code
_entity_poly.pdbx_strand_id
1 'polypeptide(L)'
;MQAFFRSTHPRNYKLRTTNYKLSRLPTPDSRLPTYYICLMDYFKRLLHLLKIEKEEDKVSYQQLIENQSVNDRRENGMTWYPVAIKDTELGHGDYLSVEVERTTHTDIIHQFRFGMSVALFSNHDPRHDRIEGTVTYISGNRMKFSLRTDELPEWSRNGKLGLDVVFDANSYSEMENALKQAPLIAEKHEEGLLVRILTGEKKPGFHPKLEAHVLQPYLQQLNSTQQLAVEKIIAANELAIVHGPPGTGKTTTLVQAIKCLVQQEHEQVLVVAPSNAAVDLLTEKLSDEGLNVVRVGNPARVSERLMSMTLDNKIASHPSAKEIRRLKKQASEYRDMAQKYKRNFGKEEREQRKALFNEARNINKEVERTEQYIIDDTLAKAQVITATLVGANHYTVRNRKYKTVVIDEAGQALEPACWIPILKAKKLVMAGDHFQLPPTIKSDEAAKEGLANTLLEKAVALHPEALVLLEEQYRMHETIMGFSSREFYEGRLQAHPSVARRLLLENDQPLIFIDTAGCGFEEKWEGTSISNPEEAGFLLKQLLQLMENLQQQNHLSNHLSIGVISPYKHQVELLRHTVMEDSEWENYREYITVNTIDSFQGQERDAIFISMTRSNADNNIGFLSEIRRMNVAMTRARKKLVVVGDSATLSQATFYADFITYAQQNNAYISAWELMDW
;
A
#
# COMPACT_ATOMS: atom_id res chain seq x y z
N MET A 1 -52.71 6.98 50.89
CA MET A 1 -52.22 8.22 51.52
C MET A 1 -50.95 8.60 50.77
N GLN A 2 -50.95 9.51 49.79
CA GLN A 2 -50.92 10.99 49.96
C GLN A 2 -50.02 11.39 51.14
N ALA A 3 -49.01 12.24 51.07
CA ALA A 3 -48.35 13.07 50.06
C ALA A 3 -46.99 13.47 50.71
N PHE A 4 -45.90 13.79 50.01
CA PHE A 4 -45.59 15.17 49.63
C PHE A 4 -44.33 15.22 48.74
N PHE A 5 -44.42 16.03 47.69
CA PHE A 5 -43.38 16.42 46.73
C PHE A 5 -42.62 17.67 47.21
N ARG A 6 -41.32 17.77 46.87
CA ARG A 6 -40.53 18.96 46.41
C ARG A 6 -39.03 18.60 46.41
N SER A 7 -38.42 18.29 45.26
CA SER A 7 -37.79 19.18 44.24
C SER A 7 -36.41 19.74 44.61
N THR A 8 -35.34 19.13 44.09
CA THR A 8 -34.11 19.79 43.64
C THR A 8 -33.49 18.96 42.49
N HIS A 9 -33.14 19.65 41.40
CA HIS A 9 -32.68 19.09 40.12
C HIS A 9 -31.28 18.44 40.18
N PRO A 10 -31.04 17.34 39.44
CA PRO A 10 -29.71 16.99 38.94
C PRO A 10 -29.57 17.32 37.44
N ARG A 11 -28.35 17.75 37.07
CA ARG A 11 -27.95 18.18 35.72
C ARG A 11 -28.01 17.02 34.73
N ASN A 12 -28.81 17.18 33.67
CA ASN A 12 -28.85 16.29 32.51
C ASN A 12 -27.58 16.49 31.64
N TYR A 13 -26.67 15.52 31.64
CA TYR A 13 -25.74 15.33 30.52
C TYR A 13 -26.47 14.55 29.42
N LYS A 14 -26.90 15.25 28.36
CA LYS A 14 -27.40 14.62 27.14
C LYS A 14 -26.22 14.06 26.34
N LEU A 15 -26.05 12.74 26.40
CA LEU A 15 -25.23 11.99 25.44
C LEU A 15 -25.87 12.13 24.04
N ARG A 16 -25.10 12.67 23.09
CA ARG A 16 -25.47 12.76 21.67
C ARG A 16 -25.35 11.37 21.07
N THR A 17 -26.49 10.73 20.80
CA THR A 17 -26.60 9.54 19.95
C THR A 17 -26.42 9.93 18.48
N THR A 18 -25.31 9.56 17.85
CA THR A 18 -25.13 9.60 16.39
C THR A 18 -25.66 8.30 15.78
N ASN A 19 -26.90 8.33 15.31
CA ASN A 19 -27.50 7.28 14.49
C ASN A 19 -27.05 7.47 13.03
N TYR A 20 -26.19 6.59 12.52
CA TYR A 20 -25.97 6.43 11.07
C TYR A 20 -26.97 5.39 10.54
N LYS A 21 -28.06 5.87 9.93
CA LYS A 21 -28.94 5.10 9.03
C LYS A 21 -29.00 5.85 7.71
N LEU A 22 -28.59 5.20 6.62
CA LEU A 22 -28.53 5.71 5.24
C LEU A 22 -29.91 5.94 4.57
N SER A 23 -30.98 6.10 5.34
CA SER A 23 -32.32 6.43 4.83
C SER A 23 -32.63 7.91 5.08
N ARG A 24 -32.05 8.80 4.28
CA ARG A 24 -32.54 10.16 3.93
C ARG A 24 -31.49 10.85 3.05
N LEU A 25 -31.62 10.70 1.73
CA LEU A 25 -31.23 11.79 0.83
C LEU A 25 -32.07 13.01 1.23
N PRO A 26 -31.48 14.19 1.47
CA PRO A 26 -32.27 15.38 1.73
C PRO A 26 -33.03 15.73 0.45
N THR A 27 -34.35 15.84 0.55
CA THR A 27 -35.11 16.72 -0.35
C THR A 27 -34.45 18.10 -0.34
N PRO A 28 -34.41 18.81 -1.48
CA PRO A 28 -33.66 20.06 -1.60
C PRO A 28 -34.37 21.15 -0.78
N ASP A 29 -34.04 21.23 0.50
CA ASP A 29 -34.37 22.37 1.34
C ASP A 29 -33.13 23.25 1.50
N SER A 30 -33.37 24.50 1.15
CA SER A 30 -32.49 25.65 1.05
C SER A 30 -31.67 25.92 2.31
N ARG A 31 -30.52 25.25 2.47
CA ARG A 31 -29.32 25.72 3.20
C ARG A 31 -28.22 24.64 3.19
N LEU A 32 -27.59 24.43 2.03
CA LEU A 32 -26.29 23.76 1.93
C LEU A 32 -25.20 24.71 2.50
N PRO A 33 -24.19 24.22 3.23
CA PRO A 33 -22.99 25.01 3.45
C PRO A 33 -22.37 25.31 2.09
N THR A 34 -22.11 26.58 1.82
CA THR A 34 -21.58 27.07 0.55
C THR A 34 -20.18 26.48 0.31
N TYR A 35 -20.09 25.32 -0.35
CA TYR A 35 -18.83 24.77 -0.85
C TYR A 35 -18.41 25.50 -2.13
N TYR A 36 -18.06 26.78 -1.98
CA TYR A 36 -17.13 27.45 -2.88
C TYR A 36 -15.89 27.75 -2.05
N ILE A 37 -15.13 26.71 -1.72
CA ILE A 37 -13.74 26.90 -1.33
C ILE A 37 -13.07 27.34 -2.62
N CYS A 38 -12.55 28.58 -2.66
CA CYS A 38 -11.74 29.04 -3.77
C CYS A 38 -10.68 27.97 -4.07
N LEU A 39 -10.40 27.66 -5.34
CA LEU A 39 -9.40 26.65 -5.72
C LEU A 39 -8.07 26.83 -4.96
N MET A 40 -7.66 28.08 -4.73
CA MET A 40 -6.50 28.40 -3.91
C MET A 40 -6.64 27.92 -2.47
N ASP A 41 -7.80 28.08 -1.84
CA ASP A 41 -8.06 27.67 -0.47
C ASP A 41 -8.10 26.14 -0.33
N TYR A 42 -8.53 25.42 -1.37
CA TYR A 42 -8.50 23.96 -1.44
C TYR A 42 -7.05 23.44 -1.30
N PHE A 43 -6.16 23.91 -2.18
CA PHE A 43 -4.77 23.49 -2.19
C PHE A 43 -3.98 24.02 -0.98
N LYS A 44 -4.30 25.23 -0.48
CA LYS A 44 -3.70 25.77 0.75
C LYS A 44 -4.03 24.90 1.96
N ARG A 45 -5.30 24.49 2.12
CA ARG A 45 -5.72 23.60 3.20
C ARG A 45 -4.99 22.27 3.11
N LEU A 46 -4.97 21.66 1.92
CA LEU A 46 -4.31 20.37 1.73
C LEU A 46 -2.80 20.44 2.00
N LEU A 47 -2.14 21.54 1.61
CA LEU A 47 -0.73 21.79 1.91
C LEU A 47 -0.49 21.99 3.42
N HIS A 48 -1.42 22.62 4.13
CA HIS A 48 -1.34 22.77 5.59
C HIS A 48 -1.42 21.42 6.29
N LEU A 49 -2.39 20.57 5.93
CA LEU A 49 -2.55 19.23 6.50
C LEU A 49 -1.33 18.35 6.23
N LEU A 50 -0.77 18.41 5.02
CA LEU A 50 0.45 17.69 4.67
C LEU A 50 1.66 18.12 5.52
N LYS A 51 1.74 19.40 5.90
CA LYS A 51 2.81 19.89 6.79
C LYS A 51 2.67 19.37 8.22
N ILE A 52 1.44 19.32 8.74
CA ILE A 52 1.16 18.73 10.06
C ILE A 52 1.60 17.26 10.07
N GLU A 53 1.17 16.50 9.06
CA GLU A 53 1.56 15.09 8.91
C GLU A 53 3.07 14.91 8.82
N LYS A 54 3.75 15.72 7.99
CA LYS A 54 5.20 15.69 7.82
C LYS A 54 5.95 15.95 9.14
N GLU A 55 5.49 16.91 9.93
CA GLU A 55 6.13 17.24 11.20
C GLU A 55 5.90 16.13 12.23
N GLU A 56 4.68 15.57 12.32
CA GLU A 56 4.39 14.45 13.22
C GLU A 56 5.20 13.20 12.88
N ASP A 57 5.30 12.85 11.59
CA ASP A 57 6.09 11.71 11.12
C ASP A 57 7.60 11.92 11.39
N LYS A 58 8.08 13.16 11.22
CA LYS A 58 9.46 13.53 11.55
C LYS A 58 9.74 13.46 13.06
N VAL A 59 8.84 13.95 13.90
CA VAL A 59 8.95 13.88 15.36
C VAL A 59 8.93 12.43 15.82
N SER A 60 8.00 11.62 15.30
CA SER A 60 7.92 10.18 15.56
C SER A 60 9.23 9.47 15.17
N TYR A 61 9.78 9.79 14.00
CA TYR A 61 11.08 9.30 13.55
C TYR A 61 12.22 9.69 14.51
N GLN A 62 12.29 10.96 14.91
CA GLN A 62 13.32 11.45 15.84
C GLN A 62 13.24 10.75 17.20
N GLN A 63 12.03 10.57 17.75
CA GLN A 63 11.83 9.84 19.01
C GLN A 63 12.29 8.38 18.91
N LEU A 64 12.02 7.72 17.78
CA LEU A 64 12.40 6.32 17.57
C LEU A 64 13.91 6.14 17.30
N ILE A 65 14.56 7.08 16.62
CA ILE A 65 15.96 6.93 16.18
C ILE A 65 16.96 7.58 17.13
N GLU A 66 16.64 8.75 17.71
CA GLU A 66 17.57 9.53 18.54
C GLU A 66 17.52 9.18 20.03
N ASN A 67 16.34 8.76 20.53
CA ASN A 67 16.14 8.51 21.96
C ASN A 67 16.20 7.03 22.36
N GLN A 68 16.23 6.11 21.40
CA GLN A 68 16.31 4.67 21.64
C GLN A 68 17.74 4.14 21.44
N SER A 69 18.12 3.11 22.19
CA SER A 69 19.41 2.45 21.99
C SER A 69 19.42 1.70 20.66
N VAL A 70 20.61 1.45 20.10
CA VAL A 70 20.74 0.64 18.86
C VAL A 70 20.09 -0.73 18.99
N ASN A 71 20.06 -1.30 20.20
CA ASN A 71 19.40 -2.57 20.48
C ASN A 71 17.87 -2.45 20.38
N ASP A 72 17.27 -1.45 21.02
CA ASP A 72 15.82 -1.22 20.97
C ASP A 72 15.35 -0.93 19.55
N ARG A 73 16.12 -0.12 18.80
CA ARG A 73 15.82 0.17 17.38
C ARG A 73 15.87 -1.09 16.52
N ARG A 74 16.79 -2.01 16.82
CA ARG A 74 16.88 -3.30 16.13
C ARG A 74 15.68 -4.19 16.47
N GLU A 75 15.30 -4.30 17.75
CA GLU A 75 14.12 -5.07 18.18
C GLU A 75 12.83 -4.54 17.55
N ASN A 76 12.72 -3.22 17.37
CA ASN A 76 11.64 -2.57 16.65
C ASN A 76 11.73 -2.71 15.11
N GLY A 77 12.78 -3.37 14.60
CA GLY A 77 12.99 -3.62 13.18
C GLY A 77 13.45 -2.41 12.36
N MET A 78 13.83 -1.32 13.01
CA MET A 78 14.24 -0.04 12.39
C MET A 78 15.72 0.02 12.03
N THR A 79 16.52 -0.89 12.61
CA THR A 79 17.98 -0.92 12.42
C THR A 79 18.46 -2.33 12.09
N TRP A 80 19.37 -2.46 11.13
CA TRP A 80 20.22 -3.65 10.98
C TRP A 80 21.54 -3.39 11.72
N TYR A 81 21.82 -4.14 12.79
CA TYR A 81 23.08 -4.00 13.53
C TYR A 81 23.46 -5.28 14.30
N PRO A 82 24.72 -5.74 14.24
CA PRO A 82 25.77 -5.31 13.32
C PRO A 82 25.54 -5.83 11.89
N VAL A 83 26.05 -5.09 10.89
CA VAL A 83 26.13 -5.54 9.50
C VAL A 83 27.59 -5.65 9.05
N ALA A 84 27.85 -6.56 8.11
CA ALA A 84 29.13 -6.71 7.44
C ALA A 84 28.99 -6.39 5.95
N ILE A 85 29.90 -5.57 5.42
CA ILE A 85 29.98 -5.30 3.98
C ILE A 85 30.56 -6.54 3.30
N LYS A 86 29.88 -7.01 2.26
CA LYS A 86 30.27 -8.19 1.47
C LYS A 86 30.85 -7.82 0.12
N ASP A 87 30.30 -6.79 -0.50
CA ASP A 87 30.71 -6.34 -1.82
C ASP A 87 30.43 -4.85 -2.02
N THR A 88 31.16 -4.23 -2.93
CA THR A 88 30.99 -2.83 -3.33
C THR A 88 31.24 -2.69 -4.82
N GLU A 89 30.23 -2.20 -5.55
CA GLU A 89 30.28 -2.04 -7.01
C GLU A 89 29.83 -0.62 -7.39
N LEU A 90 30.40 -0.05 -8.45
CA LEU A 90 29.91 1.22 -9.00
C LEU A 90 28.65 0.96 -9.84
N GLY A 91 27.52 1.53 -9.41
CA GLY A 91 26.21 1.42 -10.06
C GLY A 91 25.95 2.46 -11.15
N HIS A 92 24.67 2.59 -11.54
CA HIS A 92 24.22 3.65 -12.45
C HIS A 92 24.33 5.04 -11.78
N GLY A 93 24.69 6.07 -12.55
CA GLY A 93 24.72 7.47 -12.08
C GLY A 93 25.83 7.86 -11.09
N ASP A 94 26.99 7.19 -11.10
CA ASP A 94 28.11 7.40 -10.15
C ASP A 94 27.71 7.13 -8.68
N TYR A 95 26.72 6.25 -8.47
CA TYR A 95 26.34 5.78 -7.13
C TYR A 95 27.08 4.50 -6.75
N LEU A 96 27.71 4.49 -5.58
CA LEU A 96 28.32 3.28 -5.02
C LEU A 96 27.24 2.34 -4.49
N SER A 97 27.11 1.17 -5.10
CA SER A 97 26.28 0.08 -4.62
C SER A 97 27.05 -0.73 -3.57
N VAL A 98 26.54 -0.79 -2.35
CA VAL A 98 27.14 -1.52 -1.23
C VAL A 98 26.25 -2.71 -0.87
N GLU A 99 26.80 -3.91 -0.90
CA GLU A 99 26.14 -5.12 -0.40
C GLU A 99 26.55 -5.38 1.05
N VAL A 100 25.56 -5.55 1.92
CA VAL A 100 25.74 -5.89 3.33
C VAL A 100 24.95 -7.13 3.72
N GLU A 101 25.43 -7.81 4.76
CA GLU A 101 24.78 -8.96 5.37
C GLU A 101 24.67 -8.76 6.89
N ARG A 102 23.51 -9.11 7.46
CA ARG A 102 23.34 -9.25 8.91
C ARG A 102 24.09 -10.49 9.39
N THR A 103 25.00 -10.32 10.34
CA THR A 103 25.80 -11.44 10.88
C THR A 103 25.19 -12.05 12.14
N THR A 104 24.31 -11.33 12.84
CA THR A 104 23.58 -11.81 14.02
C THR A 104 22.13 -11.29 14.01
N HIS A 105 21.26 -11.85 14.87
CA HIS A 105 19.86 -11.47 15.01
C HIS A 105 19.04 -11.56 13.70
N THR A 106 19.27 -12.64 12.95
CA THR A 106 18.65 -12.92 11.66
C THR A 106 17.16 -13.25 11.75
N ASP A 107 16.71 -13.59 12.95
CA ASP A 107 15.34 -13.89 13.36
C ASP A 107 14.49 -12.62 13.57
N ILE A 108 15.12 -11.46 13.78
CA ILE A 108 14.41 -10.20 14.03
C ILE A 108 13.82 -9.64 12.73
N ILE A 109 12.48 -9.58 12.70
CA ILE A 109 11.69 -8.98 11.62
C ILE A 109 12.01 -7.49 11.51
N HIS A 110 12.23 -7.02 10.29
CA HIS A 110 12.65 -5.65 10.04
C HIS A 110 11.69 -4.90 9.11
N GLN A 111 11.76 -3.57 9.15
CA GLN A 111 10.88 -2.69 8.38
C GLN A 111 11.48 -2.26 7.04
N PHE A 112 12.76 -2.56 6.79
CA PHE A 112 13.45 -2.23 5.53
C PHE A 112 12.72 -2.85 4.34
N ARG A 113 12.52 -2.03 3.32
CA ARG A 113 11.94 -2.41 2.04
C ARG A 113 12.82 -1.88 0.94
N PHE A 114 12.67 -2.49 -0.23
CA PHE A 114 13.18 -1.92 -1.45
C PHE A 114 12.82 -0.43 -1.54
N GLY A 115 13.81 0.43 -1.83
CA GLY A 115 13.60 1.84 -2.17
C GLY A 115 13.52 2.76 -0.96
N MET A 116 13.55 2.21 0.26
CA MET A 116 13.63 3.03 1.47
C MET A 116 14.96 3.76 1.55
N SER A 117 14.91 5.01 2.00
CA SER A 117 16.10 5.75 2.41
C SER A 117 16.67 5.11 3.68
N VAL A 118 17.96 4.85 3.65
CA VAL A 118 18.70 4.24 4.75
C VAL A 118 19.96 5.01 5.01
N ALA A 119 20.48 4.93 6.23
CA ALA A 119 21.75 5.52 6.58
C ALA A 119 22.69 4.47 7.14
N LEU A 120 23.81 4.28 6.46
CA LEU A 120 24.93 3.51 6.98
C LEU A 120 25.57 4.33 8.10
N PHE A 121 25.80 3.73 9.26
CA PHE A 121 26.47 4.37 10.38
C PHE A 121 27.53 3.46 11.01
N SER A 122 28.53 4.06 11.67
CA SER A 122 29.46 3.33 12.55
C SER A 122 29.08 3.51 14.02
N ASN A 123 29.28 2.48 14.84
CA ASN A 123 29.08 2.57 16.29
C ASN A 123 30.14 3.42 17.02
N HIS A 124 31.22 3.83 16.33
CA HIS A 124 32.28 4.65 16.91
C HIS A 124 31.83 6.10 17.15
N ASP A 125 31.23 6.75 16.14
CA ASP A 125 30.48 8.00 16.29
C ASP A 125 29.18 7.96 15.46
N PRO A 126 28.09 7.35 16.00
CA PRO A 126 26.85 7.14 15.24
C PRO A 126 26.18 8.42 14.72
N ARG A 127 26.53 9.59 15.27
CA ARG A 127 25.92 10.87 14.90
C ARG A 127 26.63 11.52 13.71
N HIS A 128 27.95 11.38 13.61
CA HIS A 128 28.73 12.01 12.54
C HIS A 128 29.24 11.00 11.48
N ASP A 129 29.52 9.76 11.88
CA ASP A 129 29.92 8.69 10.97
C ASP A 129 28.66 8.06 10.35
N ARG A 130 27.93 8.87 9.57
CA ARG A 130 26.66 8.50 8.95
C ARG A 130 26.60 8.94 7.49
N ILE A 131 26.09 8.08 6.62
CA ILE A 131 25.87 8.41 5.21
C ILE A 131 24.57 7.82 4.68
N GLU A 132 23.79 8.63 3.98
CA GLU A 132 22.50 8.24 3.43
C GLU A 132 22.62 7.57 2.06
N GLY A 133 21.75 6.59 1.84
CA GLY A 133 21.57 5.86 0.60
C GLY A 133 20.14 5.36 0.44
N THR A 134 19.93 4.58 -0.61
CA THR A 134 18.63 4.01 -0.94
C THR A 134 18.76 2.51 -1.11
N VAL A 135 17.88 1.73 -0.48
CA VAL A 135 17.90 0.26 -0.63
C VAL A 135 17.60 -0.12 -2.08
N THR A 136 18.53 -0.82 -2.72
CA THR A 136 18.44 -1.29 -4.11
C THR A 136 18.16 -2.78 -4.20
N TYR A 137 18.24 -3.52 -3.09
CA TYR A 137 17.89 -4.93 -3.02
C TYR A 137 17.78 -5.37 -1.56
N ILE A 138 16.86 -6.27 -1.27
CA ILE A 138 16.80 -6.94 0.04
C ILE A 138 16.26 -8.35 -0.14
N SER A 139 16.96 -9.33 0.43
CA SER A 139 16.52 -10.73 0.43
C SER A 139 17.11 -11.46 1.62
N GLY A 140 16.24 -11.97 2.50
CA GLY A 140 16.65 -12.60 3.76
C GLY A 140 17.53 -11.67 4.56
N ASN A 141 18.77 -12.10 4.83
CA ASN A 141 19.74 -11.36 5.64
C ASN A 141 20.70 -10.48 4.82
N ARG A 142 20.50 -10.38 3.50
CA ARG A 142 21.33 -9.58 2.61
C ARG A 142 20.58 -8.38 2.07
N MET A 143 21.26 -7.25 1.99
CA MET A 143 20.73 -6.00 1.45
C MET A 143 21.78 -5.35 0.57
N LYS A 144 21.36 -4.80 -0.57
CA LYS A 144 22.16 -3.82 -1.33
C LYS A 144 21.53 -2.46 -1.19
N PHE A 145 22.34 -1.42 -1.10
CA PHE A 145 21.89 -0.03 -1.14
C PHE A 145 22.87 0.83 -1.93
N SER A 146 22.35 1.86 -2.60
CA SER A 146 23.14 2.82 -3.36
C SER A 146 23.42 4.06 -2.52
N LEU A 147 24.69 4.41 -2.39
CA LEU A 147 25.17 5.66 -1.78
C LEU A 147 25.45 6.70 -2.85
N ARG A 148 25.18 7.97 -2.55
CA ARG A 148 25.54 9.09 -3.42
C ARG A 148 27.01 9.51 -3.28
N THR A 149 27.92 8.53 -3.34
CA THR A 149 29.36 8.74 -3.25
C THR A 149 30.11 7.81 -4.20
N ASP A 150 31.33 8.21 -4.55
CA ASP A 150 32.21 7.42 -5.40
C ASP A 150 32.89 6.27 -4.62
N GLU A 151 33.17 6.48 -3.33
CA GLU A 151 33.82 5.52 -2.44
C GLU A 151 33.16 5.49 -1.06
N LEU A 152 33.37 4.40 -0.32
CA LEU A 152 32.97 4.29 1.07
C LEU A 152 33.83 5.23 1.94
N PRO A 153 33.23 5.97 2.89
CA PRO A 153 33.98 6.81 3.82
C PRO A 153 35.01 6.01 4.62
N GLU A 154 36.14 6.61 5.01
CA GLU A 154 37.19 5.90 5.78
C GLU A 154 36.67 5.31 7.10
N TRP A 155 35.74 6.00 7.76
CA TRP A 155 35.10 5.54 9.00
C TRP A 155 34.33 4.23 8.83
N SER A 156 33.93 3.85 7.60
CA SER A 156 33.23 2.59 7.34
C SER A 156 34.09 1.36 7.66
N ARG A 157 35.40 1.54 7.83
CA ARG A 157 36.35 0.48 8.23
C ARG A 157 36.54 0.39 9.74
N ASN A 158 36.00 1.35 10.50
CA ASN A 158 36.22 1.48 11.93
C ASN A 158 34.95 1.10 12.69
N GLY A 159 35.07 0.16 13.62
CA GLY A 159 33.96 -0.25 14.49
C GLY A 159 32.98 -1.23 13.84
N LYS A 160 31.83 -1.41 14.48
CA LYS A 160 30.70 -2.19 13.97
C LYS A 160 29.77 -1.26 13.20
N LEU A 161 29.40 -1.68 11.99
CA LEU A 161 28.48 -0.92 11.15
C LEU A 161 27.03 -1.29 11.45
N GLY A 162 26.14 -0.33 11.22
CA GLY A 162 24.71 -0.55 11.19
C GLY A 162 24.04 0.23 10.07
N LEU A 163 22.80 -0.12 9.77
CA LEU A 163 21.92 0.62 8.88
C LEU A 163 20.67 1.04 9.63
N ASP A 164 20.36 2.32 9.61
CA ASP A 164 19.10 2.88 10.12
C ASP A 164 18.16 3.20 8.96
N VAL A 165 16.85 3.02 9.17
CA VAL A 165 15.84 3.66 8.33
C VAL A 165 15.98 5.19 8.44
N VAL A 166 15.73 5.92 7.35
CA VAL A 166 15.75 7.40 7.30
C VAL A 166 14.36 7.94 6.98
N PHE A 167 14.04 9.11 7.52
CA PHE A 167 12.81 9.85 7.23
C PHE A 167 12.69 10.21 5.74
N ASP A 168 11.55 9.89 5.11
CA ASP A 168 11.32 10.12 3.68
C ASP A 168 10.87 11.57 3.38
N ALA A 169 11.80 12.51 3.52
CA ALA A 169 11.54 13.92 3.21
C ALA A 169 11.21 14.17 1.72
N ASN A 170 11.67 13.28 0.83
CA ASN A 170 11.50 13.44 -0.62
C ASN A 170 10.03 13.28 -1.03
N SER A 171 9.35 12.23 -0.56
CA SER A 171 7.92 12.02 -0.85
C SER A 171 7.07 13.22 -0.44
N TYR A 172 7.31 13.80 0.74
CA TYR A 172 6.64 15.03 1.16
C TYR A 172 6.95 16.21 0.24
N SER A 173 8.22 16.39 -0.15
CA SER A 173 8.59 17.46 -1.08
C SER A 173 7.89 17.35 -2.44
N GLU A 174 7.78 16.13 -2.98
CA GLU A 174 7.09 15.89 -4.25
C GLU A 174 5.59 16.18 -4.16
N MET A 175 4.94 15.76 -3.07
CA MET A 175 3.55 16.09 -2.78
C MET A 175 3.36 17.62 -2.64
N GLU A 176 4.20 18.29 -1.85
CA GLU A 176 4.14 19.76 -1.68
C GLU A 176 4.30 20.50 -3.02
N ASN A 177 5.21 20.04 -3.88
CA ASN A 177 5.44 20.63 -5.19
C ASN A 177 4.21 20.48 -6.10
N ALA A 178 3.60 19.30 -6.12
CA ALA A 178 2.36 19.07 -6.88
C ALA A 178 1.24 19.99 -6.41
N LEU A 179 1.02 20.12 -5.09
CA LEU A 179 -0.01 21.00 -4.53
C LEU A 179 0.22 22.49 -4.85
N LYS A 180 1.48 22.93 -4.94
CA LYS A 180 1.83 24.31 -5.35
C LYS A 180 1.61 24.54 -6.85
N GLN A 181 1.81 23.53 -7.69
CA GLN A 181 1.64 23.62 -9.15
C GLN A 181 0.18 23.52 -9.60
N ALA A 182 -0.63 22.71 -8.92
CA ALA A 182 -2.02 22.45 -9.28
C ALA A 182 -2.87 23.73 -9.49
N PRO A 183 -2.86 24.74 -8.60
CA PRO A 183 -3.63 25.97 -8.83
C PRO A 183 -3.14 26.76 -10.05
N LEU A 184 -1.83 26.78 -10.32
CA LEU A 184 -1.25 27.45 -11.49
C LEU A 184 -1.66 26.76 -12.80
N ILE A 185 -1.78 25.43 -12.79
CA ILE A 185 -2.24 24.66 -13.95
C ILE A 185 -3.74 24.86 -14.17
N ALA A 186 -4.53 24.97 -13.11
CA ALA A 186 -5.97 25.18 -13.20
C ALA A 186 -6.38 26.49 -13.87
N GLU A 187 -5.54 27.53 -13.78
CA GLU A 187 -5.73 28.81 -14.47
C GLU A 187 -5.57 28.66 -15.99
N LYS A 188 -4.84 27.65 -16.46
CA LYS A 188 -4.72 27.36 -17.90
C LYS A 188 -6.03 26.77 -18.45
N HIS A 189 -6.38 27.13 -19.67
CA HIS A 189 -7.67 26.76 -20.25
C HIS A 189 -7.82 25.24 -20.45
N GLU A 190 -7.00 24.61 -21.29
CA GLU A 190 -7.13 23.16 -21.55
C GLU A 190 -6.43 22.29 -20.50
N GLU A 191 -5.20 22.65 -20.10
CA GLU A 191 -4.42 21.86 -19.13
C GLU A 191 -5.05 21.84 -17.73
N GLY A 192 -5.83 22.86 -17.37
CA GLY A 192 -6.47 22.99 -16.06
C GLY A 192 -7.81 22.29 -15.92
N LEU A 193 -8.35 21.67 -16.98
CA LEU A 193 -9.69 21.10 -16.98
C LEU A 193 -9.85 19.98 -15.93
N LEU A 194 -8.89 19.05 -15.88
CA LEU A 194 -8.92 17.94 -14.94
C LEU A 194 -8.86 18.42 -13.49
N VAL A 195 -8.05 19.45 -13.20
CA VAL A 195 -7.97 20.05 -11.86
C VAL A 195 -9.33 20.61 -11.44
N ARG A 196 -9.96 21.41 -12.31
CA ARG A 196 -11.28 22.01 -12.07
C ARG A 196 -12.39 20.98 -11.93
N ILE A 197 -12.30 19.84 -12.62
CA ILE A 197 -13.26 18.74 -12.44
C ILE A 197 -13.07 18.12 -11.07
N LEU A 198 -11.84 17.74 -10.71
CA LEU A 198 -11.57 17.06 -9.44
C LEU A 198 -11.83 17.94 -8.21
N THR A 199 -11.79 19.27 -8.34
CA THR A 199 -12.17 20.21 -7.27
C THR A 199 -13.65 20.64 -7.30
N GLY A 200 -14.44 20.14 -8.26
CA GLY A 200 -15.88 20.34 -8.33
C GLY A 200 -16.36 21.59 -9.08
N GLU A 201 -15.46 22.36 -9.72
CA GLU A 201 -15.84 23.53 -10.51
C GLU A 201 -16.49 23.17 -11.85
N LYS A 202 -16.15 22.01 -12.42
CA LYS A 202 -16.71 21.49 -13.68
C LYS A 202 -17.10 20.02 -13.56
N LYS A 203 -17.98 19.56 -14.45
CA LYS A 203 -18.36 18.16 -14.58
C LYS A 203 -17.56 17.49 -15.70
N PRO A 204 -17.27 16.17 -15.60
CA PRO A 204 -16.63 15.42 -16.68
C PRO A 204 -17.58 15.21 -17.87
N GLY A 205 -17.02 15.23 -19.06
CA GLY A 205 -17.69 14.91 -20.31
C GLY A 205 -17.53 13.45 -20.71
N PHE A 206 -18.43 12.98 -21.58
CA PHE A 206 -18.37 11.66 -22.19
C PHE A 206 -18.65 11.76 -23.68
N HIS A 207 -17.83 11.11 -24.50
CA HIS A 207 -18.07 10.96 -25.92
C HIS A 207 -19.06 9.82 -26.22
N PRO A 208 -19.75 9.87 -27.36
CA PRO A 208 -20.66 8.79 -27.78
C PRO A 208 -19.92 7.46 -27.88
N LYS A 209 -20.61 6.37 -27.53
CA LYS A 209 -20.03 5.01 -27.46
C LYS A 209 -19.33 4.64 -28.77
N LEU A 210 -18.11 4.12 -28.66
CA LEU A 210 -17.45 3.39 -29.74
C LEU A 210 -18.33 2.21 -30.18
N GLU A 211 -18.25 1.87 -31.46
CA GLU A 211 -19.04 0.75 -31.99
C GLU A 211 -18.71 -0.54 -31.25
N ALA A 212 -19.75 -1.28 -30.86
CA ALA A 212 -19.61 -2.48 -30.02
C ALA A 212 -18.62 -3.51 -30.59
N HIS A 213 -18.51 -3.61 -31.92
CA HIS A 213 -17.60 -4.52 -32.60
C HIS A 213 -16.12 -4.27 -32.28
N VAL A 214 -15.73 -3.02 -31.99
CA VAL A 214 -14.37 -2.62 -31.64
C VAL A 214 -13.99 -3.13 -30.24
N LEU A 215 -14.96 -3.18 -29.33
CA LEU A 215 -14.74 -3.55 -27.93
C LEU A 215 -14.85 -5.07 -27.71
N GLN A 216 -15.58 -5.80 -28.57
CA GLN A 216 -15.85 -7.24 -28.43
C GLN A 216 -14.62 -8.09 -28.03
N PRO A 217 -13.42 -7.94 -28.63
CA PRO A 217 -12.26 -8.76 -28.27
C PRO A 217 -11.81 -8.61 -26.80
N TYR A 218 -12.03 -7.45 -26.19
CA TYR A 218 -11.62 -7.15 -24.80
C TYR A 218 -12.72 -7.50 -23.78
N LEU A 219 -13.97 -7.58 -24.23
CA LEU A 219 -15.14 -7.77 -23.38
C LEU A 219 -15.51 -9.25 -23.17
N GLN A 220 -15.06 -10.16 -24.04
CA GLN A 220 -15.48 -11.58 -24.04
C GLN A 220 -15.24 -12.31 -22.72
N GLN A 221 -14.22 -11.93 -21.95
CA GLN A 221 -13.87 -12.57 -20.68
C GLN A 221 -14.40 -11.81 -19.45
N LEU A 222 -15.11 -10.70 -19.65
CA LEU A 222 -15.57 -9.82 -18.59
C LEU A 222 -17.06 -10.00 -18.34
N ASN A 223 -17.49 -9.89 -17.07
CA ASN A 223 -18.91 -9.84 -16.75
C ASN A 223 -19.54 -8.48 -17.13
N SER A 224 -20.86 -8.36 -17.08
CA SER A 224 -21.60 -7.17 -17.50
C SER A 224 -21.15 -5.87 -16.82
N THR A 225 -20.87 -5.89 -15.51
CA THR A 225 -20.42 -4.70 -14.76
C THR A 225 -18.99 -4.31 -15.10
N GLN A 226 -18.11 -5.29 -15.33
CA GLN A 226 -16.75 -5.06 -15.80
C GLN A 226 -16.74 -4.51 -17.23
N GLN A 227 -17.62 -5.03 -18.11
CA GLN A 227 -17.79 -4.50 -19.47
C GLN A 227 -18.26 -3.04 -19.43
N LEU A 228 -19.25 -2.73 -18.59
CA LEU A 228 -19.71 -1.36 -18.38
C LEU A 228 -18.60 -0.43 -17.90
N ALA A 229 -17.73 -0.91 -17.00
CA ALA A 229 -16.58 -0.15 -16.51
C ALA A 229 -15.58 0.15 -17.64
N VAL A 230 -15.27 -0.84 -18.49
CA VAL A 230 -14.42 -0.64 -19.67
C VAL A 230 -15.06 0.37 -20.62
N GLU A 231 -16.32 0.19 -20.99
CA GLU A 231 -17.05 1.13 -21.86
C GLU A 231 -17.02 2.56 -21.30
N LYS A 232 -17.24 2.72 -19.98
CA LYS A 232 -17.23 4.02 -19.31
C LYS A 232 -15.85 4.66 -19.32
N ILE A 233 -14.80 3.88 -19.07
CA ILE A 233 -13.41 4.34 -19.15
C ILE A 233 -13.11 4.86 -20.55
N ILE A 234 -13.50 4.12 -21.58
CA ILE A 234 -13.26 4.52 -22.96
C ILE A 234 -14.06 5.79 -23.32
N ALA A 235 -15.34 5.85 -22.97
CA ALA A 235 -16.21 6.98 -23.27
C ALA A 235 -15.87 8.27 -22.51
N ALA A 236 -15.20 8.19 -21.35
CA ALA A 236 -14.85 9.35 -20.56
C ALA A 236 -13.83 10.25 -21.25
N ASN A 237 -14.07 11.56 -21.22
CA ASN A 237 -13.14 12.54 -21.77
C ASN A 237 -12.04 12.87 -20.73
N GLU A 238 -12.45 13.15 -19.50
CA GLU A 238 -11.54 13.58 -18.44
C GLU A 238 -11.50 12.63 -17.24
N LEU A 239 -12.63 12.07 -16.79
CA LEU A 239 -12.69 11.28 -15.55
C LEU A 239 -13.56 10.03 -15.70
N ALA A 240 -13.01 8.89 -15.31
CA ALA A 240 -13.74 7.65 -15.07
C ALA A 240 -13.33 7.06 -13.72
N ILE A 241 -14.29 6.50 -12.98
CA ILE A 241 -14.05 5.91 -11.66
C ILE A 241 -14.59 4.49 -11.64
N VAL A 242 -13.74 3.52 -11.28
CA VAL A 242 -14.12 2.12 -11.06
C VAL A 242 -14.05 1.81 -9.58
N HIS A 243 -15.21 1.64 -8.96
CA HIS A 243 -15.29 1.13 -7.59
C HIS A 243 -15.28 -0.40 -7.65
N GLY A 244 -14.18 -0.99 -7.19
CA GLY A 244 -13.98 -2.43 -7.21
C GLY A 244 -13.90 -3.03 -5.80
N PRO A 245 -15.04 -3.46 -5.23
CA PRO A 245 -15.11 -4.21 -3.97
C PRO A 245 -14.22 -5.48 -3.97
N PRO A 246 -13.97 -6.09 -2.80
CA PRO A 246 -13.12 -7.27 -2.69
C PRO A 246 -13.56 -8.43 -3.60
N GLY A 247 -12.62 -8.97 -4.37
CA GLY A 247 -12.86 -10.14 -5.23
C GLY A 247 -13.58 -9.86 -6.55
N THR A 248 -13.86 -8.60 -6.90
CA THR A 248 -14.64 -8.24 -8.11
C THR A 248 -13.83 -8.16 -9.42
N GLY A 249 -12.51 -8.42 -9.37
CA GLY A 249 -11.66 -8.37 -10.55
C GLY A 249 -11.33 -6.96 -11.03
N LYS A 250 -11.20 -5.99 -10.11
CA LYS A 250 -10.79 -4.60 -10.38
C LYS A 250 -9.56 -4.51 -11.28
N THR A 251 -8.47 -5.19 -10.90
CA THR A 251 -7.21 -5.22 -11.67
C THR A 251 -7.42 -5.82 -13.05
N THR A 252 -8.19 -6.91 -13.18
CA THR A 252 -8.54 -7.53 -14.47
C THR A 252 -9.28 -6.54 -15.38
N THR A 253 -10.23 -5.81 -14.81
CA THR A 253 -11.01 -4.79 -15.53
C THR A 253 -10.13 -3.65 -16.03
N LEU A 254 -9.23 -3.15 -15.18
CA LEU A 254 -8.29 -2.09 -15.56
C LEU A 254 -7.32 -2.53 -16.65
N VAL A 255 -6.80 -3.76 -16.56
CA VAL A 255 -5.88 -4.31 -17.55
C VAL A 255 -6.53 -4.35 -18.93
N GLN A 256 -7.77 -4.82 -19.04
CA GLN A 256 -8.51 -4.81 -20.31
C GLN A 256 -8.84 -3.40 -20.79
N ALA A 257 -9.21 -2.48 -19.88
CA ALA A 257 -9.43 -1.08 -20.24
C ALA A 257 -8.16 -0.40 -20.77
N ILE A 258 -7.01 -0.62 -20.14
CA ILE A 258 -5.71 -0.08 -20.56
C ILE A 258 -5.31 -0.65 -21.91
N LYS A 259 -5.46 -1.97 -22.11
CA LYS A 259 -5.20 -2.62 -23.40
C LYS A 259 -6.03 -2.00 -24.51
N CYS A 260 -7.32 -1.76 -24.26
CA CYS A 260 -8.20 -1.08 -25.21
C CYS A 260 -7.74 0.36 -25.48
N LEU A 261 -7.43 1.15 -24.44
CA LEU A 261 -6.95 2.54 -24.60
C LEU A 261 -5.67 2.61 -25.45
N VAL A 262 -4.68 1.77 -25.16
CA VAL A 262 -3.40 1.73 -25.88
C VAL A 262 -3.61 1.37 -27.36
N GLN A 263 -4.48 0.39 -27.64
CA GLN A 263 -4.68 -0.09 -29.01
C GLN A 263 -5.56 0.84 -29.86
N GLN A 264 -6.49 1.57 -29.24
CA GLN A 264 -7.36 2.52 -29.95
C GLN A 264 -6.71 3.89 -30.15
N GLU A 265 -6.04 4.40 -29.11
CA GLU A 265 -5.52 5.76 -29.13
C GLU A 265 -4.09 5.82 -29.64
N HIS A 266 -3.37 4.68 -29.66
CA HIS A 266 -1.93 4.60 -29.95
C HIS A 266 -1.08 5.53 -29.07
N GLU A 267 -1.60 5.85 -27.88
CA GLU A 267 -0.99 6.79 -26.93
C GLU A 267 -0.44 6.04 -25.73
N GLN A 268 0.65 6.57 -25.18
CA GLN A 268 1.29 6.00 -24.00
C GLN A 268 0.44 6.27 -22.74
N VAL A 269 0.21 5.22 -21.95
CA VAL A 269 -0.54 5.31 -20.69
C VAL A 269 0.42 5.24 -19.51
N LEU A 270 0.23 6.12 -18.52
CA LEU A 270 0.90 6.03 -17.23
C LEU A 270 -0.03 5.35 -16.22
N VAL A 271 0.41 4.24 -15.65
CA VAL A 271 -0.32 3.46 -14.65
C VAL A 271 0.41 3.55 -13.32
N VAL A 272 -0.30 3.96 -12.28
CA VAL A 272 0.29 4.19 -10.96
C VAL A 272 -0.54 3.60 -9.84
N ALA A 273 0.12 3.32 -8.72
CA ALA A 273 -0.52 2.88 -7.49
C ALA A 273 0.28 3.40 -6.26
N PRO A 274 -0.34 3.47 -5.07
CA PRO A 274 0.35 3.94 -3.86
C PRO A 274 1.45 2.97 -3.37
N SER A 275 1.35 1.67 -3.64
CA SER A 275 2.31 0.66 -3.18
C SER A 275 3.06 0.00 -4.33
N ASN A 276 4.34 -0.32 -4.12
CA ASN A 276 5.14 -1.06 -5.10
C ASN A 276 4.51 -2.41 -5.46
N ALA A 277 3.93 -3.14 -4.50
CA ALA A 277 3.29 -4.43 -4.75
C ALA A 277 2.09 -4.33 -5.72
N ALA A 278 1.29 -3.25 -5.63
CA ALA A 278 0.18 -3.01 -6.56
C ALA A 278 0.70 -2.65 -7.97
N VAL A 279 1.75 -1.83 -8.06
CA VAL A 279 2.39 -1.50 -9.34
C VAL A 279 2.98 -2.74 -10.01
N ASP A 280 3.64 -3.59 -9.24
CA ASP A 280 4.27 -4.82 -9.70
C ASP A 280 3.24 -5.79 -10.27
N LEU A 281 2.11 -5.99 -9.57
CA LEU A 281 0.99 -6.82 -10.04
C LEU A 281 0.43 -6.30 -11.37
N LEU A 282 0.20 -4.99 -11.48
CA LEU A 282 -0.28 -4.38 -12.74
C LEU A 282 0.74 -4.54 -13.87
N THR A 283 2.03 -4.38 -13.56
CA THR A 283 3.12 -4.53 -14.54
C THR A 283 3.11 -5.93 -15.14
N GLU A 284 3.04 -6.96 -14.30
CA GLU A 284 2.99 -8.35 -14.74
C GLU A 284 1.73 -8.63 -15.58
N LYS A 285 0.55 -8.21 -15.09
CA LYS A 285 -0.73 -8.43 -15.79
C LYS A 285 -0.82 -7.72 -17.14
N LEU A 286 -0.30 -6.50 -17.24
CA LEU A 286 -0.25 -5.77 -18.51
C LEU A 286 0.73 -6.43 -19.49
N SER A 287 1.84 -6.97 -19.00
CA SER A 287 2.78 -7.74 -19.81
C SER A 287 2.20 -9.08 -20.27
N ASP A 288 1.41 -9.77 -19.43
CA ASP A 288 0.70 -11.00 -19.79
C ASP A 288 -0.23 -10.79 -21.00
N GLU A 289 -0.83 -9.60 -21.11
CA GLU A 289 -1.67 -9.20 -22.23
C GLU A 289 -0.89 -8.81 -23.50
N GLY A 290 0.45 -8.93 -23.48
CA GLY A 290 1.33 -8.66 -24.62
C GLY A 290 1.67 -7.18 -24.82
N LEU A 291 1.42 -6.30 -23.83
CA LEU A 291 1.80 -4.90 -23.91
C LEU A 291 3.28 -4.69 -23.61
N ASN A 292 3.93 -3.74 -24.29
CA ASN A 292 5.29 -3.33 -23.94
C ASN A 292 5.27 -2.39 -22.72
N VAL A 293 5.56 -2.95 -21.54
CA VAL A 293 5.53 -2.24 -20.27
C VAL A 293 6.94 -1.87 -19.81
N VAL A 294 7.10 -0.68 -19.24
CA VAL A 294 8.31 -0.24 -18.53
C VAL A 294 7.96 0.11 -17.09
N ARG A 295 8.58 -0.59 -16.14
CA ARG A 295 8.45 -0.33 -14.71
C ARG A 295 9.49 0.70 -14.26
N VAL A 296 9.04 1.87 -13.86
CA VAL A 296 9.88 2.97 -13.35
C VAL A 296 9.97 2.90 -11.85
N GLY A 297 11.18 3.10 -11.34
CA GLY A 297 11.50 2.76 -9.97
C GLY A 297 11.59 1.25 -9.83
N ASN A 298 11.64 0.81 -8.58
CA ASN A 298 12.11 -0.52 -8.34
C ASN A 298 11.03 -1.45 -7.78
N PRO A 299 11.03 -2.72 -8.19
CA PRO A 299 10.09 -3.72 -7.71
C PRO A 299 10.16 -3.95 -6.21
N ALA A 300 8.99 -4.20 -5.58
CA ALA A 300 8.94 -4.82 -4.25
C ALA A 300 9.27 -6.31 -4.30
N ARG A 301 8.92 -6.99 -5.42
CA ARG A 301 9.19 -8.40 -5.62
C ARG A 301 10.43 -8.62 -6.47
N VAL A 302 11.30 -9.52 -6.04
CA VAL A 302 12.48 -9.94 -6.80
C VAL A 302 12.14 -11.13 -7.69
N SER A 303 11.22 -10.94 -8.67
CA SER A 303 11.06 -11.93 -9.75
C SER A 303 11.92 -11.53 -10.93
N GLU A 304 12.63 -12.48 -11.54
CA GLU A 304 13.49 -12.21 -12.72
C GLU A 304 12.69 -11.57 -13.85
N ARG A 305 11.45 -12.04 -14.03
CA ARG A 305 10.50 -11.48 -14.99
C ARG A 305 10.22 -10.00 -14.73
N LEU A 306 9.90 -9.62 -13.50
CA LEU A 306 9.61 -8.23 -13.15
C LEU A 306 10.86 -7.36 -13.24
N MET A 307 12.02 -7.88 -12.84
CA MET A 307 13.31 -7.22 -12.99
C MET A 307 13.64 -6.93 -14.46
N SER A 308 13.28 -7.81 -15.40
CA SER A 308 13.48 -7.57 -16.84
C SER A 308 12.64 -6.42 -17.40
N MET A 309 11.56 -6.06 -16.71
CA MET A 309 10.66 -4.97 -17.11
C MET A 309 11.04 -3.62 -16.51
N THR A 310 11.98 -3.57 -15.56
CA THR A 310 12.42 -2.31 -14.97
C THR A 310 13.14 -1.44 -15.98
N LEU A 311 13.03 -0.12 -15.82
CA LEU A 311 13.74 0.83 -16.66
C LEU A 311 15.25 0.58 -16.64
N ASP A 312 15.82 0.35 -15.46
CA ASP A 312 17.26 0.13 -15.29
C ASP A 312 17.75 -1.12 -16.04
N ASN A 313 17.00 -2.22 -15.98
CA ASN A 313 17.36 -3.43 -16.72
C ASN A 313 17.19 -3.24 -18.24
N LYS A 314 16.13 -2.55 -18.68
CA LYS A 314 15.96 -2.21 -20.09
C LYS A 314 17.09 -1.32 -20.61
N ILE A 315 17.55 -0.35 -19.80
CA ILE A 315 18.74 0.46 -20.12
C ILE A 315 19.98 -0.43 -20.21
N ALA A 316 20.22 -1.31 -19.23
CA ALA A 316 21.39 -2.18 -19.20
C ALA A 316 21.43 -3.19 -20.38
N SER A 317 20.25 -3.64 -20.83
CA SER A 317 20.08 -4.56 -21.96
C SER A 317 20.10 -3.86 -23.34
N HIS A 318 20.02 -2.53 -23.38
CA HIS A 318 19.97 -1.78 -24.64
C HIS A 318 21.26 -1.97 -25.47
N PRO A 319 21.19 -2.05 -26.82
CA PRO A 319 22.37 -2.25 -27.66
C PRO A 319 23.51 -1.23 -27.42
N SER A 320 23.15 0.04 -27.22
CA SER A 320 24.09 1.13 -26.92
C SER A 320 24.66 1.11 -25.48
N ALA A 321 24.19 0.23 -24.59
CA ALA A 321 24.72 0.14 -23.23
C ALA A 321 26.16 -0.40 -23.17
N LYS A 322 26.59 -1.15 -24.20
CA LYS A 322 28.00 -1.54 -24.37
C LYS A 322 28.91 -0.33 -24.53
N GLU A 323 28.42 0.69 -25.24
CA GLU A 323 29.16 1.93 -25.45
C GLU A 323 29.32 2.72 -24.15
N ILE A 324 28.26 2.82 -23.34
CA ILE A 324 28.34 3.42 -22.00
C ILE A 324 29.40 2.73 -21.14
N ARG A 325 29.43 1.39 -21.11
CA ARG A 325 30.44 0.64 -20.34
C ARG A 325 31.86 0.93 -20.82
N ARG A 326 32.06 1.05 -22.14
CA ARG A 326 33.35 1.40 -22.75
C ARG A 326 33.79 2.81 -22.36
N LEU A 327 32.91 3.79 -22.51
CA LEU A 327 33.18 5.20 -22.17
C LEU A 327 33.43 5.38 -20.67
N LYS A 328 32.64 4.75 -19.79
CA LYS A 328 32.88 4.80 -18.34
C LYS A 328 34.25 4.26 -17.95
N LYS A 329 34.67 3.15 -18.56
CA LYS A 329 36.02 2.59 -18.35
C LYS A 329 37.11 3.58 -18.77
N GLN A 330 36.98 4.17 -19.95
CA GLN A 330 37.92 5.19 -20.43
C GLN A 330 37.97 6.42 -19.50
N ALA A 331 36.82 6.92 -19.05
CA ALA A 331 36.75 8.04 -18.11
C ALA A 331 37.46 7.72 -16.78
N SER A 332 37.30 6.50 -16.26
CA SER A 332 38.01 6.02 -15.07
C SER A 332 39.53 6.00 -15.30
N GLU A 333 39.99 5.46 -16.42
CA GLU A 333 41.42 5.42 -16.75
C GLU A 333 42.05 6.83 -16.79
N TYR A 334 41.35 7.81 -17.39
CA TYR A 334 41.81 9.21 -17.38
C TYR A 334 41.82 9.84 -15.99
N ARG A 335 40.84 9.52 -15.12
CA ARG A 335 40.82 9.96 -13.72
C ARG A 335 41.99 9.36 -12.93
N ASP A 336 42.24 8.06 -13.08
CA ASP A 336 43.33 7.35 -12.39
C ASP A 336 44.69 7.91 -12.80
N MET A 337 44.88 8.18 -14.10
CA MET A 337 46.08 8.85 -14.61
C MET A 337 46.27 10.25 -14.02
N ALA A 338 45.18 11.01 -13.82
CA ALA A 338 45.20 12.34 -13.23
C ALA A 338 45.43 12.35 -11.70
N GLN A 339 45.17 11.23 -11.02
CA GLN A 339 45.33 11.06 -9.57
C GLN A 339 46.69 10.48 -9.15
N LYS A 340 47.47 9.87 -10.08
CA LYS A 340 48.81 9.35 -9.77
C LYS A 340 49.71 10.44 -9.15
N TYR A 341 50.15 10.19 -7.92
CA TYR A 341 50.93 11.12 -7.11
C TYR A 341 52.33 11.36 -7.69
N LYS A 342 52.77 12.63 -7.76
CA LYS A 342 54.16 13.01 -8.04
C LYS A 342 54.65 14.05 -7.03
N ARG A 343 55.92 13.93 -6.64
CA ARG A 343 56.52 14.59 -5.47
C ARG A 343 56.83 16.09 -5.65
N ASN A 344 56.87 16.59 -6.89
CA ASN A 344 56.96 18.02 -7.23
C ASN A 344 56.09 18.28 -8.47
N PHE A 345 55.11 19.19 -8.39
CA PHE A 345 54.25 19.55 -9.53
C PHE A 345 54.76 20.82 -10.20
N GLY A 346 55.37 20.68 -11.38
CA GLY A 346 55.71 21.81 -12.27
C GLY A 346 54.47 22.44 -12.93
N LYS A 347 54.65 23.59 -13.63
CA LYS A 347 53.56 24.25 -14.39
C LYS A 347 52.99 23.35 -15.49
N GLU A 348 53.85 22.68 -16.25
CA GLU A 348 53.46 21.76 -17.33
C GLU A 348 52.68 20.54 -16.81
N GLU A 349 53.07 20.00 -15.66
CA GLU A 349 52.37 18.86 -15.05
C GLU A 349 50.99 19.24 -14.52
N ARG A 350 50.81 20.48 -14.03
CA ARG A 350 49.48 21.00 -13.68
C ARG A 350 48.58 21.15 -14.90
N GLU A 351 49.14 21.59 -16.03
CA GLU A 351 48.41 21.67 -17.30
C GLU A 351 48.04 20.28 -17.83
N GLN A 352 48.95 19.31 -17.76
CA GLN A 352 48.69 17.91 -18.14
C GLN A 352 47.60 17.28 -17.27
N ARG A 353 47.65 17.48 -15.95
CA ARG A 353 46.60 17.00 -15.03
C ARG A 353 45.25 17.63 -15.35
N LYS A 354 45.22 18.94 -15.63
CA LYS A 354 43.99 19.64 -16.02
C LYS A 354 43.45 19.11 -17.35
N ALA A 355 44.31 18.78 -18.31
CA ALA A 355 43.91 18.18 -19.58
C ALA A 355 43.27 16.79 -19.38
N LEU A 356 43.88 15.92 -18.56
CA LEU A 356 43.33 14.59 -18.25
C LEU A 356 41.96 14.66 -17.57
N PHE A 357 41.78 15.58 -16.61
CA PHE A 357 40.47 15.81 -15.99
C PHE A 357 39.44 16.39 -16.98
N ASN A 358 39.87 17.25 -17.89
CA ASN A 358 38.99 17.75 -18.94
C ASN A 358 38.54 16.63 -19.89
N GLU A 359 39.43 15.70 -20.26
CA GLU A 359 39.06 14.54 -21.07
C GLU A 359 38.08 13.62 -20.35
N ALA A 360 38.36 13.25 -19.09
CA ALA A 360 37.42 12.48 -18.29
C ALA A 360 36.04 13.17 -18.21
N ARG A 361 36.01 14.50 -18.04
CA ARG A 361 34.77 15.28 -18.01
C ARG A 361 34.05 15.30 -19.36
N ASN A 362 34.76 15.36 -20.47
CA ASN A 362 34.17 15.32 -21.81
C ASN A 362 33.54 13.94 -22.09
N ILE A 363 34.24 12.87 -21.72
CA ILE A 363 33.72 11.49 -21.84
C ILE A 363 32.48 11.32 -20.97
N ASN A 364 32.47 11.83 -19.74
CA ASN A 364 31.28 11.77 -18.88
C ASN A 364 30.08 12.50 -19.50
N LYS A 365 30.27 13.65 -20.15
CA LYS A 365 29.19 14.33 -20.88
C LYS A 365 28.66 13.49 -22.05
N GLU A 366 29.53 12.73 -22.70
CA GLU A 366 29.13 11.80 -23.76
C GLU A 366 28.36 10.60 -23.19
N VAL A 367 28.78 10.09 -22.02
CA VAL A 367 28.03 9.08 -21.27
C VAL A 367 26.64 9.57 -20.92
N GLU A 368 26.51 10.76 -20.34
CA GLU A 368 25.21 11.37 -19.98
C GLU A 368 24.29 11.51 -21.20
N ARG A 369 24.82 11.98 -22.34
CA ARG A 369 24.05 12.10 -23.59
C ARG A 369 23.58 10.74 -24.11
N THR A 370 24.47 9.75 -24.09
CA THR A 370 24.17 8.39 -24.55
C THR A 370 23.14 7.74 -23.63
N GLU A 371 23.27 7.92 -22.31
CA GLU A 371 22.32 7.42 -21.31
C GLU A 371 20.93 8.05 -21.51
N GLN A 372 20.86 9.37 -21.70
CA GLN A 372 19.61 10.06 -22.01
C GLN A 372 18.97 9.54 -23.29
N TYR A 373 19.76 9.30 -24.36
CA TYR A 373 19.26 8.67 -25.59
C TYR A 373 18.67 7.28 -25.34
N ILE A 374 19.34 6.43 -24.56
CA ILE A 374 18.84 5.08 -24.24
C ILE A 374 17.53 5.16 -23.45
N ILE A 375 17.45 6.06 -22.47
CA ILE A 375 16.24 6.30 -21.68
C ILE A 375 15.09 6.71 -22.61
N ASP A 376 15.32 7.70 -23.47
CA ASP A 376 14.29 8.23 -24.36
C ASP A 376 13.83 7.20 -25.39
N ASP A 377 14.75 6.42 -25.99
CA ASP A 377 14.42 5.33 -26.91
C ASP A 377 13.61 4.22 -26.22
N THR A 378 14.03 3.82 -25.02
CA THR A 378 13.34 2.80 -24.21
C THR A 378 11.93 3.23 -23.84
N LEU A 379 11.78 4.47 -23.37
CA LEU A 379 10.49 5.03 -22.96
C LEU A 379 9.61 5.35 -24.17
N ALA A 380 10.14 5.73 -25.32
CA ALA A 380 9.36 5.98 -26.54
C ALA A 380 8.73 4.71 -27.09
N LYS A 381 9.41 3.56 -26.97
CA LYS A 381 8.89 2.25 -27.39
C LYS A 381 7.84 1.68 -26.43
N ALA A 382 7.77 2.17 -25.20
CA ALA A 382 6.86 1.67 -24.20
C ALA A 382 5.42 2.09 -24.49
N GLN A 383 4.49 1.14 -24.44
CA GLN A 383 3.06 1.43 -24.54
C GLN A 383 2.49 1.84 -23.17
N VAL A 384 3.03 1.24 -22.11
CA VAL A 384 2.62 1.53 -20.74
C VAL A 384 3.85 1.77 -19.87
N ILE A 385 3.79 2.84 -19.08
CA ILE A 385 4.76 3.09 -18.01
C ILE A 385 4.07 2.83 -16.68
N THR A 386 4.66 2.00 -15.84
CA THR A 386 4.16 1.73 -14.48
C THR A 386 5.07 2.35 -13.43
N ALA A 387 4.51 3.02 -12.43
CA ALA A 387 5.28 3.64 -11.35
C ALA A 387 4.47 3.75 -10.05
N THR A 388 5.10 4.04 -8.91
CA THR A 388 4.34 4.51 -7.75
C THR A 388 3.87 5.95 -7.95
N LEU A 389 2.94 6.45 -7.13
CA LEU A 389 2.47 7.85 -7.21
C LEU A 389 3.63 8.86 -7.19
N VAL A 390 4.56 8.70 -6.24
CA VAL A 390 5.78 9.53 -6.15
C VAL A 390 6.78 9.17 -7.26
N GLY A 391 6.91 7.88 -7.59
CA GLY A 391 7.78 7.38 -8.67
C GLY A 391 7.41 7.93 -10.05
N ALA A 392 6.17 8.39 -10.25
CA ALA A 392 5.77 9.10 -11.46
C ALA A 392 6.56 10.41 -11.68
N ASN A 393 7.23 10.94 -10.65
CA ASN A 393 8.15 12.08 -10.77
C ASN A 393 9.64 11.71 -10.74
N HIS A 394 9.98 10.44 -10.96
CA HIS A 394 11.36 10.03 -11.18
C HIS A 394 11.99 10.81 -12.33
N TYR A 395 13.28 11.16 -12.23
CA TYR A 395 13.94 12.10 -13.15
C TYR A 395 13.86 11.69 -14.63
N THR A 396 13.74 10.40 -14.92
CA THR A 396 13.60 9.85 -16.28
C THR A 396 12.22 10.08 -16.89
N VAL A 397 11.17 10.23 -16.08
CA VAL A 397 9.77 10.41 -16.54
C VAL A 397 9.13 11.70 -16.06
N ARG A 398 9.82 12.51 -15.24
CA ARG A 398 9.26 13.70 -14.59
C ARG A 398 8.64 14.70 -15.57
N ASN A 399 9.27 14.91 -16.71
CA ASN A 399 8.90 15.91 -17.71
C ASN A 399 7.95 15.37 -18.80
N ARG A 400 7.55 14.10 -18.72
CA ARG A 400 6.63 13.50 -19.69
C ARG A 400 5.20 13.88 -19.38
N LYS A 401 4.39 14.04 -20.44
CA LYS A 401 2.93 14.22 -20.37
C LYS A 401 2.27 13.00 -20.96
N TYR A 402 1.10 12.66 -20.42
CA TYR A 402 0.33 11.50 -20.81
C TYR A 402 -1.07 11.95 -21.19
N LYS A 403 -1.67 11.26 -22.16
CA LYS A 403 -3.09 11.47 -22.44
C LYS A 403 -3.92 10.95 -21.27
N THR A 404 -3.65 9.72 -20.85
CA THR A 404 -4.36 9.04 -19.77
C THR A 404 -3.42 8.61 -18.65
N VAL A 405 -3.80 8.93 -17.41
CA VAL A 405 -3.24 8.35 -16.19
C VAL A 405 -4.26 7.42 -15.56
N VAL A 406 -3.83 6.24 -15.14
CA VAL A 406 -4.63 5.29 -14.37
C VAL A 406 -4.06 5.18 -12.97
N ILE A 407 -4.87 5.42 -11.95
CA ILE A 407 -4.50 5.23 -10.54
C ILE A 407 -5.28 4.03 -9.98
N ASP A 408 -4.58 2.93 -9.69
CA ASP A 408 -5.15 1.79 -8.97
C ASP A 408 -4.92 1.94 -7.46
N GLU A 409 -5.75 1.26 -6.66
CA GLU A 409 -5.79 1.37 -5.20
C GLU A 409 -5.87 2.82 -4.69
N ALA A 410 -6.60 3.68 -5.39
CA ALA A 410 -6.74 5.10 -5.08
C ALA A 410 -7.39 5.37 -3.70
N GLY A 411 -8.13 4.40 -3.15
CA GLY A 411 -8.70 4.47 -1.79
C GLY A 411 -7.66 4.33 -0.67
N GLN A 412 -6.42 3.94 -1.00
CA GLN A 412 -5.31 3.84 -0.05
C GLN A 412 -4.31 4.99 -0.19
N ALA A 413 -4.57 5.92 -1.12
CA ALA A 413 -3.64 6.99 -1.45
C ALA A 413 -3.98 8.28 -0.70
N LEU A 414 -2.95 8.92 -0.15
CA LEU A 414 -3.04 10.31 0.26
C LEU A 414 -3.34 11.16 -0.96
N GLU A 415 -4.36 12.02 -0.88
CA GLU A 415 -4.70 12.91 -1.99
C GLU A 415 -3.51 13.73 -2.52
N PRO A 416 -2.63 14.32 -1.67
CA PRO A 416 -1.44 15.03 -2.16
C PRO A 416 -0.56 14.21 -3.10
N ALA A 417 -0.44 12.90 -2.85
CA ALA A 417 0.34 12.00 -3.70
C ALA A 417 -0.35 11.75 -5.06
N CYS A 418 -1.68 11.69 -5.10
CA CYS A 418 -2.44 11.53 -6.34
C CYS A 418 -2.21 12.72 -7.30
N TRP A 419 -2.03 13.93 -6.79
CA TRP A 419 -1.80 15.11 -7.62
C TRP A 419 -0.50 15.03 -8.44
N ILE A 420 0.52 14.30 -7.99
CA ILE A 420 1.82 14.16 -8.70
C ILE A 420 1.63 13.63 -10.13
N PRO A 421 0.98 12.47 -10.37
CA PRO A 421 0.72 11.97 -11.72
C PRO A 421 -0.46 12.70 -12.41
N ILE A 422 -1.47 13.17 -11.67
CA ILE A 422 -2.65 13.85 -12.26
C ILE A 422 -2.25 15.09 -13.06
N LEU A 423 -1.29 15.88 -12.57
CA LEU A 423 -0.81 17.09 -13.26
C LEU A 423 -0.05 16.79 -14.56
N LYS A 424 0.14 15.51 -14.91
CA LYS A 424 0.75 15.05 -16.16
C LYS A 424 -0.26 14.55 -17.18
N ALA A 425 -1.54 14.49 -16.81
CA ALA A 425 -2.59 13.85 -17.61
C ALA A 425 -3.60 14.85 -18.18
N LYS A 426 -4.31 14.43 -19.24
CA LYS A 426 -5.56 15.07 -19.68
C LYS A 426 -6.80 14.32 -19.18
N LYS A 427 -6.67 12.99 -19.07
CA LYS A 427 -7.69 12.05 -18.62
C LYS A 427 -7.18 11.24 -17.43
N LEU A 428 -8.04 11.03 -16.44
CA LEU A 428 -7.80 10.24 -15.26
C LEU A 428 -8.79 9.08 -15.18
N VAL A 429 -8.25 7.88 -14.97
CA VAL A 429 -9.02 6.71 -14.53
C VAL A 429 -8.62 6.41 -13.10
N MET A 430 -9.57 6.48 -12.18
CA MET A 430 -9.34 6.09 -10.79
C MET A 430 -10.00 4.75 -10.51
N ALA A 431 -9.29 3.88 -9.81
CA ALA A 431 -9.84 2.63 -9.34
C ALA A 431 -9.42 2.37 -7.90
N GLY A 432 -10.35 1.81 -7.14
CA GLY A 432 -10.10 1.48 -5.76
C GLY A 432 -11.39 1.11 -5.04
N ASP A 433 -11.28 1.04 -3.72
CA ASP A 433 -12.41 0.83 -2.84
C ASP A 433 -12.22 1.68 -1.58
N HIS A 434 -13.08 2.67 -1.41
CA HIS A 434 -13.03 3.59 -0.27
C HIS A 434 -13.63 3.00 1.01
N PHE A 435 -14.26 1.81 0.92
CA PHE A 435 -14.69 1.03 2.08
C PHE A 435 -13.64 -0.01 2.54
N GLN A 436 -12.45 -0.01 1.94
CA GLN A 436 -11.27 -0.73 2.44
C GLN A 436 -10.32 0.21 3.19
N LEU A 437 -9.08 -0.21 3.47
CA LEU A 437 -8.15 0.57 4.31
C LEU A 437 -7.90 1.97 3.74
N PRO A 438 -8.05 3.03 4.56
CA PRO A 438 -7.61 4.37 4.19
C PRO A 438 -6.07 4.44 4.11
N PRO A 439 -5.51 5.55 3.61
CA PRO A 439 -4.08 5.82 3.76
C PRO A 439 -3.67 5.85 5.24
N THR A 440 -2.48 5.36 5.53
CA THR A 440 -1.88 5.47 6.87
C THR A 440 -1.46 6.92 7.12
N ILE A 441 -2.02 7.53 8.16
CA ILE A 441 -1.72 8.90 8.60
C ILE A 441 -1.19 8.82 10.03
N LYS A 442 -0.08 9.50 10.29
CA LYS A 442 0.58 9.54 11.60
C LYS A 442 -0.07 10.55 12.53
N SER A 443 -0.46 11.70 11.99
CA SER A 443 -1.12 12.76 12.75
C SER A 443 -2.63 12.54 12.85
N ASP A 444 -3.09 12.24 14.06
CA ASP A 444 -4.52 12.20 14.39
C ASP A 444 -5.21 13.54 14.12
N GLU A 445 -4.50 14.65 14.28
CA GLU A 445 -4.99 16.00 13.96
C GLU A 445 -5.22 16.14 12.45
N ALA A 446 -4.21 15.87 11.63
CA ALA A 446 -4.33 15.96 10.18
C ALA A 446 -5.41 15.00 9.64
N ALA A 447 -5.50 13.80 10.20
CA ALA A 447 -6.53 12.82 9.84
C ALA A 447 -7.94 13.38 10.09
N LYS A 448 -8.21 13.90 11.29
CA LYS A 448 -9.52 14.48 11.69
C LYS A 448 -9.88 15.71 10.88
N GLU A 449 -8.89 16.53 10.51
CA GLU A 449 -9.11 17.72 9.69
C GLU A 449 -9.32 17.43 8.20
N GLY A 450 -9.23 16.16 7.79
CA GLY A 450 -9.66 15.69 6.48
C GLY A 450 -8.56 15.17 5.56
N LEU A 451 -7.33 14.96 6.04
CA LEU A 451 -6.28 14.27 5.28
C LEU A 451 -6.63 12.79 5.05
N ALA A 452 -7.44 12.20 5.93
CA ALA A 452 -7.97 10.84 5.79
C ALA A 452 -8.97 10.67 4.64
N ASN A 453 -9.56 11.78 4.17
CA ASN A 453 -10.53 11.75 3.08
C ASN A 453 -9.78 11.66 1.75
N THR A 454 -9.89 10.53 1.08
CA THR A 454 -9.13 10.27 -0.15
C THR A 454 -9.69 11.04 -1.33
N LEU A 455 -8.87 11.23 -2.37
CA LEU A 455 -9.34 11.82 -3.62
C LEU A 455 -10.44 10.96 -4.27
N LEU A 456 -10.37 9.64 -4.10
CA LEU A 456 -11.39 8.71 -4.61
C LEU A 456 -12.75 8.98 -3.95
N GLU A 457 -12.80 9.09 -2.63
CA GLU A 457 -14.03 9.41 -1.89
C GLU A 457 -14.64 10.74 -2.34
N LYS A 458 -13.80 11.78 -2.49
CA LYS A 458 -14.23 13.10 -2.97
C LYS A 458 -14.76 13.05 -4.39
N ALA A 459 -14.05 12.38 -5.30
CA ALA A 459 -14.44 12.27 -6.70
C ALA A 459 -15.74 11.47 -6.87
N VAL A 460 -15.94 10.40 -6.09
CA VAL A 460 -17.19 9.63 -6.05
C VAL A 460 -18.37 10.50 -5.61
N ALA A 461 -18.18 11.31 -4.55
CA ALA A 461 -19.23 12.20 -4.06
C ALA A 461 -19.57 13.34 -5.03
N LEU A 462 -18.56 13.89 -5.72
CA LEU A 462 -18.72 15.01 -6.66
C LEU A 462 -19.27 14.57 -8.02
N HIS A 463 -18.86 13.40 -8.52
CA HIS A 463 -19.12 12.94 -9.89
C HIS A 463 -19.67 11.50 -9.92
N PRO A 464 -20.85 11.24 -9.33
CA PRO A 464 -21.47 9.91 -9.39
C PRO A 464 -21.72 9.46 -10.83
N GLU A 465 -21.87 10.38 -11.79
CA GLU A 465 -21.98 10.08 -13.21
C GLU A 465 -20.73 9.44 -13.83
N ALA A 466 -19.55 9.56 -13.21
CA ALA A 466 -18.30 8.96 -13.67
C ALA A 466 -18.03 7.58 -13.05
N LEU A 467 -18.84 7.16 -12.07
CA LEU A 467 -18.65 5.95 -11.28
C LEU A 467 -19.29 4.71 -11.92
N VAL A 468 -18.56 3.60 -11.88
CA VAL A 468 -19.09 2.25 -12.10
C VAL A 468 -18.70 1.37 -10.93
N LEU A 469 -19.70 0.72 -10.31
CA LEU A 469 -19.50 -0.29 -9.26
C LEU A 469 -19.40 -1.67 -9.91
N LEU A 470 -18.37 -2.43 -9.58
CA LEU A 470 -18.29 -3.85 -9.92
C LEU A 470 -19.08 -4.66 -8.89
N GLU A 471 -20.05 -5.45 -9.34
CA GLU A 471 -21.01 -6.10 -8.45
C GLU A 471 -20.75 -7.59 -8.24
N GLU A 472 -20.20 -8.28 -9.23
CA GLU A 472 -19.94 -9.72 -9.14
C GLU A 472 -18.55 -10.02 -8.59
N GLN A 473 -18.47 -10.82 -7.51
CA GLN A 473 -17.23 -11.22 -6.85
C GLN A 473 -16.91 -12.72 -7.03
N TYR A 474 -15.62 -13.03 -7.13
CA TYR A 474 -15.08 -14.36 -7.43
C TYR A 474 -14.22 -14.93 -6.30
N ARG A 475 -14.36 -14.41 -5.08
CA ARG A 475 -13.55 -14.78 -3.91
C ARG A 475 -14.33 -15.55 -2.87
N MET A 476 -15.39 -14.97 -2.32
CA MET A 476 -16.02 -15.36 -1.07
C MET A 476 -17.21 -16.27 -1.30
N HIS A 477 -17.45 -17.18 -0.35
CA HIS A 477 -18.77 -17.80 -0.17
C HIS A 477 -19.86 -16.72 0.03
N GLU A 478 -21.09 -16.96 -0.44
CA GLU A 478 -22.17 -15.96 -0.41
C GLU A 478 -22.47 -15.47 1.02
N THR A 479 -22.45 -16.36 2.03
CA THR A 479 -22.66 -16.02 3.44
C THR A 479 -21.55 -15.13 4.01
N ILE A 480 -20.29 -15.35 3.61
CA ILE A 480 -19.16 -14.50 4.04
C ILE A 480 -19.31 -13.11 3.42
N MET A 481 -19.62 -13.07 2.12
CA MET A 481 -19.85 -11.82 1.37
C MET A 481 -21.05 -11.03 1.91
N GLY A 482 -22.12 -11.71 2.30
CA GLY A 482 -23.44 -11.09 2.55
C GLY A 482 -23.45 -10.04 3.65
N PHE A 483 -22.60 -10.15 4.67
CA PHE A 483 -22.49 -9.09 5.68
C PHE A 483 -21.84 -7.84 5.10
N SER A 484 -20.62 -7.96 4.57
CA SER A 484 -19.90 -6.85 3.94
C SER A 484 -20.72 -6.20 2.83
N SER A 485 -21.41 -6.99 2.01
CA SER A 485 -22.28 -6.47 0.95
C SER A 485 -23.37 -5.55 1.49
N ARG A 486 -24.07 -5.95 2.56
CA ARG A 486 -25.19 -5.17 3.11
C ARG A 486 -24.70 -3.91 3.82
N GLU A 487 -23.61 -4.02 4.56
CA GLU A 487 -23.08 -2.93 5.38
C GLU A 487 -22.37 -1.85 4.57
N PHE A 488 -21.53 -2.24 3.59
CA PHE A 488 -20.66 -1.30 2.88
C PHE A 488 -21.10 -1.04 1.43
N TYR A 489 -21.88 -1.93 0.83
CA TYR A 489 -22.15 -1.90 -0.62
C TYR A 489 -23.65 -2.01 -0.95
N GLU A 490 -24.51 -1.57 -0.02
CA GLU A 490 -25.98 -1.48 -0.20
C GLU A 490 -26.65 -2.79 -0.64
N GLY A 491 -26.04 -3.94 -0.33
CA GLY A 491 -26.54 -5.26 -0.74
C GLY A 491 -26.34 -5.58 -2.23
N ARG A 492 -25.52 -4.81 -2.96
CA ARG A 492 -25.35 -4.95 -4.41
C ARG A 492 -24.35 -6.04 -4.84
N LEU A 493 -23.54 -6.58 -3.93
CA LEU A 493 -22.55 -7.60 -4.31
C LEU A 493 -23.22 -8.95 -4.53
N GLN A 494 -22.77 -9.65 -5.56
CA GLN A 494 -23.25 -10.97 -5.95
C GLN A 494 -22.07 -11.94 -6.02
N ALA A 495 -22.23 -13.11 -5.43
CA ALA A 495 -21.22 -14.17 -5.50
C ALA A 495 -21.36 -14.91 -6.83
N HIS A 496 -20.28 -14.95 -7.62
CA HIS A 496 -20.26 -15.75 -8.84
C HIS A 496 -20.53 -17.23 -8.50
N PRO A 497 -21.26 -17.99 -9.34
CA PRO A 497 -21.61 -19.38 -9.06
C PRO A 497 -20.42 -20.30 -8.71
N SER A 498 -19.23 -20.00 -9.22
CA SER A 498 -18.00 -20.77 -8.90
C SER A 498 -17.52 -20.65 -7.45
N VAL A 499 -17.99 -19.65 -6.70
CA VAL A 499 -17.59 -19.42 -5.30
C VAL A 499 -18.76 -19.36 -4.33
N ALA A 500 -19.97 -19.07 -4.82
CA ALA A 500 -21.16 -18.82 -3.99
C ALA A 500 -21.43 -19.91 -2.93
N ARG A 501 -21.16 -21.18 -3.28
CA ARG A 501 -21.39 -22.37 -2.43
C ARG A 501 -20.10 -23.10 -2.03
N ARG A 502 -18.93 -22.49 -2.23
CA ARG A 502 -17.65 -23.16 -2.00
C ARG A 502 -17.34 -23.24 -0.51
N LEU A 503 -17.37 -24.44 0.05
CA LEU A 503 -17.02 -24.72 1.44
C LEU A 503 -15.59 -25.26 1.57
N LEU A 504 -15.08 -25.29 2.81
CA LEU A 504 -13.78 -25.89 3.13
C LEU A 504 -13.89 -27.42 3.24
N LEU A 505 -14.95 -27.92 3.90
CA LEU A 505 -15.38 -29.32 3.93
C LEU A 505 -16.86 -29.40 3.56
N GLU A 506 -17.34 -30.55 3.08
CA GLU A 506 -18.71 -30.69 2.51
C GLU A 506 -19.86 -30.33 3.47
N ASN A 507 -19.65 -30.48 4.79
CA ASN A 507 -20.65 -30.16 5.82
C ASN A 507 -20.24 -28.97 6.72
N ASP A 508 -19.27 -28.18 6.26
CA ASP A 508 -18.74 -27.08 7.06
C ASP A 508 -19.62 -25.82 7.00
N GLN A 509 -19.57 -25.01 8.04
CA GLN A 509 -20.14 -23.66 7.99
C GLN A 509 -19.12 -22.65 7.45
N PRO A 510 -19.51 -21.83 6.45
CA PRO A 510 -18.63 -20.86 5.83
C PRO A 510 -18.35 -19.64 6.73
N LEU A 511 -19.22 -19.37 7.69
CA LEU A 511 -19.09 -18.30 8.67
C LEU A 511 -19.37 -18.87 10.05
N ILE A 512 -18.53 -18.53 11.03
CA ILE A 512 -18.75 -18.81 12.45
C ILE A 512 -18.31 -17.59 13.26
N PHE A 513 -19.17 -17.12 14.17
CA PHE A 513 -18.82 -16.22 15.26
C PHE A 513 -18.84 -17.01 16.56
N ILE A 514 -17.69 -17.08 17.23
CA ILE A 514 -17.55 -17.73 18.53
C ILE A 514 -17.53 -16.66 19.61
N ASP A 515 -18.56 -16.66 20.44
CA ASP A 515 -18.74 -15.68 21.50
C ASP A 515 -18.02 -16.10 22.78
N THR A 516 -17.08 -15.27 23.23
CA THR A 516 -16.32 -15.48 24.47
C THR A 516 -16.91 -14.75 25.68
N ALA A 517 -18.06 -14.09 25.53
CA ALA A 517 -18.74 -13.39 26.62
C ALA A 517 -18.97 -14.33 27.82
N GLY A 518 -18.57 -13.85 29.00
CA GLY A 518 -18.70 -14.59 30.26
C GLY A 518 -17.70 -15.74 30.46
N CYS A 519 -16.78 -16.00 29.53
CA CYS A 519 -15.79 -17.08 29.64
C CYS A 519 -14.57 -16.72 30.52
N GLY A 520 -14.47 -15.47 30.99
CA GLY A 520 -13.31 -14.98 31.73
C GLY A 520 -12.07 -14.73 30.87
N PHE A 521 -12.23 -14.57 29.56
CA PHE A 521 -11.14 -14.25 28.65
C PHE A 521 -10.86 -12.74 28.70
N GLU A 522 -9.99 -12.31 29.61
CA GLU A 522 -9.75 -10.90 29.89
C GLU A 522 -8.59 -10.33 29.05
N GLU A 523 -8.77 -9.09 28.59
CA GLU A 523 -7.69 -8.37 27.93
C GLU A 523 -6.59 -7.96 28.92
N LYS A 524 -5.32 -8.05 28.48
CA LYS A 524 -4.14 -7.69 29.27
C LYS A 524 -3.40 -6.54 28.60
N TRP A 525 -2.94 -5.59 29.42
CA TRP A 525 -2.22 -4.41 28.99
C TRP A 525 -0.75 -4.49 29.36
N GLU A 526 0.11 -4.27 28.37
CA GLU A 526 1.56 -4.13 28.53
C GLU A 526 2.01 -2.79 27.94
N GLY A 527 2.06 -1.75 28.78
CA GLY A 527 2.28 -0.38 28.33
C GLY A 527 1.12 0.11 27.48
N THR A 528 1.38 0.37 26.19
CA THR A 528 0.36 0.75 25.18
C THR A 528 -0.12 -0.43 24.34
N SER A 529 0.45 -1.61 24.55
CA SER A 529 0.10 -2.84 23.85
C SER A 529 -1.00 -3.59 24.58
N ILE A 530 -1.78 -4.35 23.82
CA ILE A 530 -2.88 -5.16 24.32
C ILE A 530 -2.89 -6.54 23.67
N SER A 531 -3.20 -7.54 24.47
CA SER A 531 -3.42 -8.93 24.07
C SER A 531 -4.55 -9.53 24.89
N ASN A 532 -5.02 -10.70 24.46
CA ASN A 532 -5.95 -11.55 25.19
C ASN A 532 -5.45 -12.99 25.04
N PRO A 533 -4.61 -13.48 25.97
CA PRO A 533 -3.97 -14.79 25.86
C PRO A 533 -4.94 -15.95 25.85
N GLU A 534 -6.02 -15.85 26.62
CA GLU A 534 -7.06 -16.85 26.73
C GLU A 534 -7.83 -16.98 25.40
N GLU A 535 -8.21 -15.85 24.78
CA GLU A 535 -8.79 -15.84 23.43
C GLU A 535 -7.82 -16.39 22.38
N ALA A 536 -6.52 -16.05 22.47
CA ALA A 536 -5.50 -16.54 21.54
C ALA A 536 -5.36 -18.06 21.60
N GLY A 537 -5.19 -18.62 22.80
CA GLY A 537 -5.08 -20.05 23.02
C GLY A 537 -6.35 -20.79 22.57
N PHE A 538 -7.52 -20.24 22.88
CA PHE A 538 -8.79 -20.82 22.45
C PHE A 538 -8.94 -20.84 20.92
N LEU A 539 -8.65 -19.72 20.24
CA LEU A 539 -8.69 -19.65 18.77
C LEU A 539 -7.76 -20.69 18.15
N LEU A 540 -6.54 -20.83 18.68
CA LEU A 540 -5.57 -21.81 18.20
C LEU A 540 -6.04 -23.25 18.44
N LYS A 541 -6.67 -23.56 19.57
CA LYS A 541 -7.29 -24.88 19.81
C LYS A 541 -8.36 -25.20 18.75
N GLN A 542 -9.23 -24.25 18.42
CA GLN A 542 -10.25 -24.42 17.38
C GLN A 542 -9.63 -24.62 15.99
N LEU A 543 -8.56 -23.89 15.68
CA LEU A 543 -7.83 -24.06 14.44
C LEU A 543 -7.15 -25.44 14.39
N LEU A 544 -6.55 -25.91 15.49
CA LEU A 544 -5.89 -27.21 15.55
C LEU A 544 -6.90 -28.34 15.29
N GLN A 545 -8.08 -28.30 15.93
CA GLN A 545 -9.16 -29.25 15.67
C GLN A 545 -9.60 -29.27 14.20
N LEU A 546 -9.66 -28.10 13.55
CA LEU A 546 -9.94 -28.03 12.11
C LEU A 546 -8.82 -28.68 11.29
N MET A 547 -7.55 -28.43 11.63
CA MET A 547 -6.39 -29.02 10.93
C MET A 547 -6.36 -30.55 11.07
N GLU A 548 -6.61 -31.07 12.25
CA GLU A 548 -6.70 -32.51 12.50
C GLU A 548 -7.84 -33.14 11.69
N ASN A 549 -9.01 -32.49 11.63
CA ASN A 549 -10.13 -32.97 10.84
C ASN A 549 -9.81 -32.94 9.33
N LEU A 550 -9.17 -31.89 8.83
CA LEU A 550 -8.68 -31.80 7.45
C LEU A 550 -7.67 -32.91 7.13
N GLN A 551 -6.79 -33.25 8.09
CA GLN A 551 -5.85 -34.35 7.94
C GLN A 551 -6.56 -35.70 7.89
N GLN A 552 -7.49 -35.96 8.82
CA GLN A 552 -8.24 -37.21 8.88
C GLN A 552 -9.07 -37.47 7.61
N GLN A 553 -9.59 -36.41 7.00
CA GLN A 553 -10.35 -36.49 5.75
C GLN A 553 -9.48 -36.40 4.48
N ASN A 554 -8.14 -36.42 4.61
CA ASN A 554 -7.18 -36.29 3.49
C ASN A 554 -7.40 -35.03 2.62
N HIS A 555 -7.81 -33.93 3.26
CA HIS A 555 -8.02 -32.63 2.61
C HIS A 555 -6.85 -31.64 2.81
N LEU A 556 -5.78 -32.06 3.50
CA LEU A 556 -4.51 -31.34 3.49
C LEU A 556 -3.89 -31.43 2.08
N SER A 557 -3.95 -30.32 1.37
CA SER A 557 -3.35 -30.17 0.04
C SER A 557 -2.35 -29.04 0.06
N ASN A 558 -1.34 -29.09 -0.81
CA ASN A 558 -0.33 -28.04 -0.94
C ASN A 558 -0.90 -26.65 -1.33
N HIS A 559 -2.19 -26.58 -1.67
CA HIS A 559 -2.89 -25.34 -2.01
C HIS A 559 -3.75 -24.79 -0.86
N LEU A 560 -3.91 -25.54 0.23
CA LEU A 560 -4.61 -25.05 1.42
C LEU A 560 -3.85 -23.86 2.00
N SER A 561 -4.57 -22.82 2.37
CA SER A 561 -3.98 -21.63 2.97
C SER A 561 -4.89 -21.07 4.05
N ILE A 562 -4.34 -20.87 5.24
CA ILE A 562 -5.06 -20.38 6.41
C ILE A 562 -4.39 -19.10 6.90
N GLY A 563 -5.21 -18.09 7.23
CA GLY A 563 -4.75 -16.86 7.85
C GLY A 563 -5.30 -16.72 9.26
N VAL A 564 -4.44 -16.39 10.21
CA VAL A 564 -4.82 -15.94 11.55
C VAL A 564 -4.54 -14.45 11.64
N ILE A 565 -5.57 -13.67 11.97
CA ILE A 565 -5.55 -12.21 11.94
C ILE A 565 -5.99 -11.65 13.28
N SER A 566 -5.35 -10.58 13.72
CA SER A 566 -5.85 -9.73 14.79
C SER A 566 -5.61 -8.25 14.46
N PRO A 567 -6.47 -7.32 14.91
CA PRO A 567 -6.23 -5.87 14.83
C PRO A 567 -5.01 -5.42 15.64
N TYR A 568 -4.61 -6.17 16.66
CA TYR A 568 -3.60 -5.76 17.63
C TYR A 568 -2.27 -6.46 17.40
N LYS A 569 -1.19 -5.69 17.25
CA LYS A 569 0.14 -6.22 16.94
C LYS A 569 0.62 -7.21 17.99
N HIS A 570 0.41 -6.91 19.27
CA HIS A 570 0.89 -7.77 20.36
C HIS A 570 0.10 -9.08 20.46
N GLN A 571 -1.20 -9.07 20.15
CA GLN A 571 -1.98 -10.30 19.96
C GLN A 571 -1.44 -11.16 18.80
N VAL A 572 -1.05 -10.53 17.69
CA VAL A 572 -0.43 -11.23 16.54
C VAL A 572 0.92 -11.83 16.92
N GLU A 573 1.75 -11.12 17.70
CA GLU A 573 3.02 -11.62 18.22
C GLU A 573 2.81 -12.84 19.10
N LEU A 574 1.84 -12.78 20.04
CA LEU A 574 1.47 -13.91 20.89
C LEU A 574 1.02 -15.13 20.06
N LEU A 575 0.05 -14.95 19.16
CA LEU A 575 -0.47 -16.02 18.29
C LEU A 575 0.66 -16.65 17.45
N ARG A 576 1.54 -15.81 16.88
CA ARG A 576 2.67 -16.29 16.08
C ARG A 576 3.66 -17.07 16.91
N HIS A 577 3.99 -16.58 18.09
CA HIS A 577 4.91 -17.24 19.01
C HIS A 577 4.41 -18.63 19.38
N THR A 578 3.13 -18.75 19.76
CA THR A 578 2.51 -20.05 20.10
C THR A 578 2.58 -21.02 18.91
N VAL A 579 2.23 -20.61 17.69
CA VAL A 579 2.30 -21.48 16.51
C VAL A 579 3.74 -21.91 16.16
N MET A 580 4.74 -21.08 16.47
CA MET A 580 6.14 -21.34 16.13
C MET A 580 6.90 -22.16 17.17
N GLU A 581 6.53 -22.06 18.45
CA GLU A 581 7.24 -22.76 19.53
C GLU A 581 6.62 -24.11 19.86
N ASP A 582 5.29 -24.23 19.79
CA ASP A 582 4.59 -25.44 20.21
C ASP A 582 4.72 -26.55 19.15
N SER A 583 5.09 -27.76 19.60
CA SER A 583 5.36 -28.91 18.73
C SER A 583 4.10 -29.45 18.05
N GLU A 584 2.91 -29.18 18.60
CA GLU A 584 1.64 -29.58 17.96
C GLU A 584 1.46 -28.96 16.56
N TRP A 585 2.09 -27.82 16.30
CA TRP A 585 1.99 -27.10 15.03
C TRP A 585 3.04 -27.48 13.99
N GLU A 586 4.04 -28.29 14.33
CA GLU A 586 5.20 -28.54 13.47
C GLU A 586 4.79 -29.03 12.07
N ASN A 587 3.78 -29.89 11.98
CA ASN A 587 3.24 -30.42 10.72
C ASN A 587 2.29 -29.47 9.97
N TYR A 588 1.88 -28.35 10.58
CA TYR A 588 0.85 -27.45 10.07
C TYR A 588 1.37 -26.03 9.75
N ARG A 589 2.56 -25.67 10.23
CA ARG A 589 3.15 -24.33 10.09
C ARG A 589 3.19 -23.80 8.65
N GLU A 590 3.40 -24.67 7.66
CA GLU A 590 3.46 -24.26 6.25
C GLU A 590 2.13 -23.74 5.68
N TYR A 591 0.99 -24.16 6.26
CA TYR A 591 -0.34 -23.76 5.81
C TYR A 591 -0.82 -22.46 6.46
N ILE A 592 -0.18 -22.02 7.55
CA ILE A 592 -0.68 -20.98 8.44
C ILE A 592 0.14 -19.71 8.29
N THR A 593 -0.54 -18.58 8.08
CA THR A 593 0.05 -17.25 8.13
C THR A 593 -0.57 -16.44 9.28
N VAL A 594 0.23 -15.96 10.22
CA VAL A 594 -0.24 -15.10 11.33
C VAL A 594 0.23 -13.66 11.11
N ASN A 595 -0.67 -12.70 10.93
CA ASN A 595 -0.33 -11.28 10.71
C ASN A 595 -1.46 -10.32 11.15
N THR A 596 -1.15 -9.01 11.16
CA THR A 596 -2.16 -7.95 11.32
C THR A 596 -3.04 -7.79 10.07
N ILE A 597 -4.19 -7.13 10.24
CA ILE A 597 -5.14 -6.83 9.14
C ILE A 597 -4.43 -6.12 7.98
N ASP A 598 -3.64 -5.08 8.27
CA ASP A 598 -2.93 -4.25 7.28
C ASP A 598 -1.96 -5.07 6.43
N SER A 599 -1.28 -6.04 7.05
CA SER A 599 -0.30 -6.89 6.37
C SER A 599 -0.96 -7.93 5.43
N PHE A 600 -2.23 -8.24 5.67
CA PHE A 600 -3.03 -9.16 4.83
C PHE A 600 -3.67 -8.48 3.62
N GLN A 601 -3.48 -7.17 3.44
CA GLN A 601 -4.06 -6.44 2.33
C GLN A 601 -3.66 -7.01 0.97
N GLY A 602 -4.65 -7.12 0.07
CA GLY A 602 -4.46 -7.73 -1.26
C GLY A 602 -4.26 -9.25 -1.26
N GLN A 603 -4.09 -9.88 -0.10
CA GLN A 603 -4.03 -11.33 0.02
C GLN A 603 -5.43 -11.93 0.18
N GLU A 604 -5.50 -13.25 0.04
CA GLU A 604 -6.67 -14.07 0.34
C GLU A 604 -6.23 -15.42 0.89
N ARG A 605 -7.10 -16.10 1.63
CA ARG A 605 -6.86 -17.42 2.21
C ARG A 605 -8.11 -18.27 2.11
N ASP A 606 -7.95 -19.58 2.02
CA ASP A 606 -9.05 -20.54 2.03
C ASP A 606 -9.86 -20.41 3.33
N ALA A 607 -9.19 -20.32 4.48
CA ALA A 607 -9.80 -20.02 5.77
C ALA A 607 -9.15 -18.81 6.45
N ILE A 608 -9.95 -18.00 7.14
CA ILE A 608 -9.47 -16.89 7.99
C ILE A 608 -10.04 -17.06 9.40
N PHE A 609 -9.17 -16.93 10.38
CA PHE A 609 -9.50 -16.88 11.80
C PHE A 609 -9.15 -15.49 12.33
N ILE A 610 -10.09 -14.82 12.99
CA ILE A 610 -9.92 -13.47 13.51
C ILE A 610 -10.05 -13.49 15.04
N SER A 611 -9.02 -13.00 15.73
CA SER A 611 -9.06 -12.69 17.17
C SER A 611 -9.37 -11.21 17.33
N MET A 612 -10.50 -10.90 17.98
CA MET A 612 -10.98 -9.54 18.24
C MET A 612 -10.29 -8.89 19.44
N THR A 613 -9.75 -9.69 20.36
CA THR A 613 -8.90 -9.30 21.51
C THR A 613 -9.60 -8.51 22.61
N ARG A 614 -10.46 -7.55 22.27
CA ARG A 614 -11.12 -6.64 23.22
C ARG A 614 -12.18 -7.38 24.03
N SER A 615 -12.02 -7.32 25.35
CA SER A 615 -12.91 -7.95 26.34
C SER A 615 -12.70 -7.22 27.67
N ASN A 616 -13.62 -6.31 28.03
CA ASN A 616 -13.46 -5.43 29.20
C ASN A 616 -14.80 -4.90 29.73
N ALA A 617 -14.84 -4.60 31.04
CA ALA A 617 -16.05 -4.09 31.71
C ALA A 617 -16.49 -2.69 31.25
N ASP A 618 -15.55 -1.88 30.73
CA ASP A 618 -15.83 -0.52 30.23
C ASP A 618 -16.46 -0.52 28.83
N ASN A 619 -16.54 -1.70 28.20
CA ASN A 619 -17.00 -1.92 26.84
C ASN A 619 -16.30 -1.04 25.78
N ASN A 620 -15.01 -0.76 25.98
CA ASN A 620 -14.19 -0.02 25.05
C ASN A 620 -13.66 -0.95 23.95
N ILE A 621 -13.85 -0.56 22.71
CA ILE A 621 -13.44 -1.33 21.52
C ILE A 621 -12.15 -0.77 20.87
N GLY A 622 -11.67 0.41 21.27
CA GLY A 622 -10.44 1.01 20.77
C GLY A 622 -10.33 1.05 19.24
N PHE A 623 -9.24 0.49 18.70
CA PHE A 623 -8.94 0.41 17.26
C PHE A 623 -9.98 -0.31 16.41
N LEU A 624 -10.87 -1.10 17.02
CA LEU A 624 -11.99 -1.75 16.33
C LEU A 624 -13.06 -0.76 15.85
N SER A 625 -13.00 0.50 16.27
CA SER A 625 -13.92 1.55 15.78
C SER A 625 -13.75 1.87 14.28
N GLU A 626 -12.59 1.61 13.67
CA GLU A 626 -12.38 1.75 12.23
C GLU A 626 -12.89 0.51 11.49
N ILE A 627 -14.18 0.51 11.17
CA ILE A 627 -14.91 -0.62 10.59
C ILE A 627 -14.37 -1.07 9.22
N ARG A 628 -13.67 -0.20 8.48
CA ARG A 628 -13.06 -0.56 7.18
C ARG A 628 -11.94 -1.59 7.35
N ARG A 629 -11.22 -1.58 8.47
CA ARG A 629 -10.25 -2.64 8.81
C ARG A 629 -10.96 -3.98 8.95
N MET A 630 -12.12 -3.99 9.60
CA MET A 630 -12.88 -5.22 9.76
C MET A 630 -13.45 -5.72 8.43
N ASN A 631 -13.95 -4.82 7.57
CA ASN A 631 -14.35 -5.18 6.20
C ASN A 631 -13.19 -5.87 5.46
N VAL A 632 -11.97 -5.32 5.55
CA VAL A 632 -10.79 -5.92 4.94
C VAL A 632 -10.52 -7.30 5.51
N ALA A 633 -10.53 -7.47 6.84
CA ALA A 633 -10.25 -8.73 7.51
C ALA A 633 -11.24 -9.85 7.11
N MET A 634 -12.55 -9.58 7.17
CA MET A 634 -13.59 -10.55 6.80
C MET A 634 -13.50 -10.95 5.32
N THR A 635 -13.21 -9.99 4.44
CA THR A 635 -13.17 -10.20 2.98
C THR A 635 -11.87 -10.85 2.48
N ARG A 636 -10.99 -11.29 3.38
CA ARG A 636 -9.83 -12.13 3.04
C ARG A 636 -10.19 -13.62 2.90
N ALA A 637 -11.30 -14.05 3.50
CA ALA A 637 -11.73 -15.45 3.52
C ALA A 637 -12.35 -15.89 2.20
N ARG A 638 -11.98 -17.08 1.73
CA ARG A 638 -12.51 -17.69 0.49
C ARG A 638 -13.61 -18.71 0.78
N LYS A 639 -13.41 -19.59 1.75
CA LYS A 639 -14.29 -20.73 2.03
C LYS A 639 -14.84 -20.70 3.46
N LYS A 640 -14.00 -20.30 4.43
CA LYS A 640 -14.35 -20.27 5.85
C LYS A 640 -13.86 -18.99 6.53
N LEU A 641 -14.73 -18.36 7.31
CA LEU A 641 -14.42 -17.25 8.20
C LEU A 641 -14.83 -17.62 9.63
N VAL A 642 -13.88 -17.60 10.56
CA VAL A 642 -14.12 -17.78 11.99
C VAL A 642 -13.72 -16.49 12.69
N VAL A 643 -14.61 -15.92 13.50
CA VAL A 643 -14.35 -14.73 14.30
C VAL A 643 -14.56 -15.08 15.76
N VAL A 644 -13.56 -14.83 16.60
CA VAL A 644 -13.60 -15.07 18.04
C VAL A 644 -13.56 -13.73 18.75
N GLY A 645 -14.52 -13.48 19.64
CA GLY A 645 -14.53 -12.25 20.42
C GLY A 645 -15.67 -12.18 21.43
N ASP A 646 -15.57 -11.21 22.34
CA ASP A 646 -16.54 -10.99 23.40
C ASP A 646 -17.73 -10.14 22.90
N SER A 647 -18.90 -10.75 22.76
CA SER A 647 -20.10 -10.04 22.30
C SER A 647 -20.54 -8.94 23.26
N ALA A 648 -20.29 -9.05 24.58
CA ALA A 648 -20.70 -8.06 25.56
C ALA A 648 -19.94 -6.74 25.35
N THR A 649 -18.63 -6.84 25.13
CA THR A 649 -17.77 -5.69 24.78
C THR A 649 -18.06 -5.16 23.37
N LEU A 650 -18.13 -6.05 22.36
CA LEU A 650 -18.19 -5.66 20.95
C LEU A 650 -19.54 -5.01 20.57
N SER A 651 -20.65 -5.47 21.15
CA SER A 651 -22.00 -5.04 20.77
C SER A 651 -22.32 -3.56 21.08
N GLN A 652 -21.43 -2.84 21.75
CA GLN A 652 -21.58 -1.39 21.91
C GLN A 652 -21.48 -0.61 20.60
N ALA A 653 -20.73 -1.14 19.64
CA ALA A 653 -20.68 -0.57 18.30
C ALA A 653 -21.69 -1.27 17.40
N THR A 654 -22.56 -0.47 16.77
CA THR A 654 -23.65 -0.92 15.89
C THR A 654 -23.18 -1.93 14.86
N PHE A 655 -22.02 -1.67 14.23
CA PHE A 655 -21.42 -2.55 13.24
C PHE A 655 -21.20 -3.99 13.75
N TYR A 656 -20.66 -4.17 14.96
CA TYR A 656 -20.41 -5.51 15.51
C TYR A 656 -21.70 -6.16 16.03
N ALA A 657 -22.62 -5.38 16.60
CA ALA A 657 -23.94 -5.88 16.97
C ALA A 657 -24.71 -6.42 15.75
N ASP A 658 -24.64 -5.70 14.62
CA ASP A 658 -25.25 -6.11 13.36
C ASP A 658 -24.54 -7.34 12.76
N PHE A 659 -23.21 -7.46 12.91
CA PHE A 659 -22.46 -8.65 12.51
C PHE A 659 -22.85 -9.89 13.31
N ILE A 660 -22.94 -9.76 14.64
CA ILE A 660 -23.36 -10.86 15.54
C ILE A 660 -24.79 -11.28 15.22
N THR A 661 -25.69 -10.30 15.03
CA THR A 661 -27.08 -10.56 14.62
C THR A 661 -27.12 -11.29 13.26
N TYR A 662 -26.26 -10.90 12.31
CA TYR A 662 -26.15 -11.60 11.04
C TYR A 662 -25.65 -13.04 11.20
N ALA A 663 -24.67 -13.28 12.06
CA ALA A 663 -24.19 -14.64 12.36
C ALA A 663 -25.33 -15.49 12.95
N GLN A 664 -26.10 -14.96 13.91
CA GLN A 664 -27.27 -15.64 14.46
C GLN A 664 -28.32 -15.98 13.40
N GLN A 665 -28.65 -15.04 12.51
CA GLN A 665 -29.61 -15.25 11.41
C GLN A 665 -29.18 -16.35 10.43
N ASN A 666 -27.87 -16.61 10.32
CA ASN A 666 -27.32 -17.66 9.47
C ASN A 666 -27.00 -18.96 10.24
N ASN A 667 -27.44 -19.09 11.50
CA ASN A 667 -27.09 -20.20 12.40
C ASN A 667 -25.57 -20.41 12.54
N ALA A 668 -24.83 -19.30 12.52
CA ALA A 668 -23.37 -19.22 12.54
C ALA A 668 -22.83 -18.64 13.86
N TYR A 669 -23.67 -18.45 14.87
CA TYR A 669 -23.27 -17.99 16.20
C TYR A 669 -23.14 -19.19 17.14
N ILE A 670 -22.03 -19.29 17.86
CA ILE A 670 -21.75 -20.37 18.82
C ILE A 670 -21.22 -19.74 20.11
N SER A 671 -21.70 -20.16 21.27
CA SER A 671 -21.06 -19.77 22.54
C SER A 671 -19.78 -20.58 22.75
N ALA A 672 -18.68 -19.94 23.17
CA ALA A 672 -17.45 -20.67 23.49
C ALA A 672 -17.66 -21.74 24.58
N TRP A 673 -18.68 -21.59 25.44
CA TRP A 673 -19.10 -22.60 26.41
C TRP A 673 -19.51 -23.93 25.79
N GLU A 674 -20.02 -23.93 24.56
CA GLU A 674 -20.41 -25.15 23.82
C GLU A 674 -19.20 -25.92 23.28
N LEU A 675 -18.04 -25.25 23.20
CA LEU A 675 -16.79 -25.77 22.61
C LEU A 675 -15.71 -26.04 23.67
N MET A 676 -15.96 -25.67 24.93
CA MET A 676 -15.07 -25.97 26.04
C MET A 676 -15.42 -27.34 26.63
N ASP A 677 -14.48 -28.28 26.54
CA ASP A 677 -14.53 -29.53 27.29
C ASP A 677 -14.25 -29.21 28.76
N TRP A 678 -15.21 -29.50 29.64
CA TRP A 678 -15.06 -29.37 31.10
C TRP A 678 -14.48 -30.64 31.72
#